data_AF-A0AAF0YQV5-F1
#
_entry.id   AF-A0AAF0YQV5-F1
#
_cell.length_a   1.000
_cell.length_b   1.000
_cell.length_c   1.000
_cell.angle_alpha   90.00
_cell.angle_beta   90.00
_cell.angle_gamma   90.00
#
_symmetry.space_group_name_H-M   'P 1'
#
loop_
_entity.id
_entity.type
_entity.pdbx_description
1 polymer ?
#
loop_
_entity_poly.entity_id
_entity_poly.type
_entity_poly.pdbx_seq_one_letter_code
_entity_poly.pdbx_strand_id
1 'polypeptide(L)'
;MKRPMKSLLVAAASTSLFAAFAVAGVTVASAKDDSLSQGGPSTTCVTTNPDGSPRAPHPGDCAQFGKAGQGRSDAKAKNVILLIGDGMGQQEITLARNYLHGAGGRFEGIDNFVATGAYTHHSVNKDGSINYVTDSAASATGWSTGTKTYNGAIGVDIEGKPVENLMEMAKKAGMRTGNVTTSEIQDATPAAAATHSVNRKCYGPDESQNGEGCKGEAFDPQFREHGGLGSISEQIVDFRADVTLGGGAKYFGQKVKESGPGRNPFVDNTMQWEAGKTVLENAKEAGFTIVRTAKELDAVKEANQDAPVLGLFNNGNMTTRFADLRPSEHGSQEAPHECTTQDTGEEPELKDMAAKAIELLDDPSSDKGFYLQVESASIDKRNHSADLCGVIGETDRLDETVKAALDFAKQDGNTLVLLSADHAHSAQILYDATDSVSATSRVKTADGVGMTVGWGTLPMDTILNDPKMSTQHTGSQLRIAAYGPGAENVIGQTDQTDTFFTMANALKLGDWEPAKANNKNQVDVSKARPAVNARDNCYLVTQDSSKAGNCAQFGAEGEGLDDSKAKNVVFMIADGTGDSEITSARDYLVGASGRLPGVDNMAFTGSATTYPLEAKTGLPGLVTDSAASATAWNAGVKTYNGAIGVDLAGNPVPLLSELARKKGMKVGNVTTAEIEDATPAAFATHALNRKCYGPEVDKNKSSCQGEDMSSQYRENGGLGSISEQLVDFRADVTLGGGSKAFDQVVQKGGTWGGQKWEEGKTVLENAKDQGYQVVTTGDELDAVTSANTDKPVLGLFSEGNFPRHNEQSIPELDGAVAPAVDCVANPERPSTIPELADLTTKSLDLLKNDNGFLLQVEGASVDKAGHDADFCGQVGEFDEFDKAVQAVREWVKKTGEPTLIITTADHAHTSQITAPGKNTSGRTIKVHGQEGSDMVINYATAPSNDEKVALGGQTHTGTQMRVSAEGPGAANVLGQLDQTDIAFVAANALGLDLVGAPETIDLTPQWDKDARFGKTSAGTSSWMHWGLGLAGLAILVAIGYVAYRSTKRDSGVIADEPHALAES
;
A
#
# COMPACT_ATOMS: atom_id res chain seq x y z
N MET A 1 21.92 -32.48 50.55
CA MET A 1 22.99 -33.15 51.33
C MET A 1 24.32 -32.99 50.59
N LYS A 2 25.44 -32.77 51.29
CA LYS A 2 26.85 -32.87 50.80
C LYS A 2 27.28 -32.17 49.47
N ARG A 3 27.66 -30.90 49.63
CA ARG A 3 29.01 -30.30 49.35
C ARG A 3 30.17 -31.27 49.02
N PRO A 4 31.22 -30.85 48.27
CA PRO A 4 32.25 -29.85 48.69
C PRO A 4 32.38 -28.63 47.74
N MET A 5 32.78 -27.39 48.12
CA MET A 5 33.98 -26.89 48.87
C MET A 5 35.29 -27.09 48.07
N LYS A 6 36.34 -26.24 48.08
CA LYS A 6 36.72 -24.94 48.69
C LYS A 6 38.04 -24.48 47.97
N SER A 7 38.67 -23.29 48.10
CA SER A 7 38.30 -21.86 48.30
C SER A 7 39.58 -21.10 48.75
N LEU A 8 39.86 -19.85 48.31
CA LEU A 8 40.52 -18.71 49.04
C LEU A 8 40.86 -17.59 47.99
N LEU A 9 40.58 -16.27 48.14
CA LEU A 9 41.10 -15.23 49.08
C LEU A 9 42.64 -15.07 48.97
N VAL A 10 43.29 -13.90 48.79
CA VAL A 10 43.16 -12.51 49.32
C VAL A 10 43.87 -11.55 48.33
N ALA A 11 43.30 -10.47 47.76
CA ALA A 11 43.01 -9.09 48.24
C ALA A 11 44.18 -8.06 48.27
N ALA A 12 43.99 -6.93 47.58
CA ALA A 12 44.47 -5.56 47.87
C ALA A 12 43.84 -4.57 46.85
N ALA A 13 43.40 -3.33 47.09
CA ALA A 13 42.81 -2.58 48.22
C ALA A 13 43.16 -1.09 48.03
N SER A 14 42.20 -0.27 47.55
CA SER A 14 42.17 1.21 47.71
C SER A 14 40.85 1.75 47.12
N THR A 15 39.80 1.96 47.94
CA THR A 15 39.39 3.28 48.50
C THR A 15 39.12 4.34 47.43
N SER A 16 37.89 4.52 46.94
CA SER A 16 36.71 5.14 47.61
C SER A 16 36.75 6.68 47.68
N LEU A 17 35.89 7.33 46.88
CA LEU A 17 35.01 8.40 47.37
C LEU A 17 33.82 8.61 46.40
N PHE A 18 32.63 8.16 46.81
CA PHE A 18 31.36 8.55 46.16
C PHE A 18 30.73 9.67 47.00
N ALA A 19 30.45 10.82 46.38
CA ALA A 19 29.56 11.82 46.95
C ALA A 19 28.15 11.58 46.39
N ALA A 20 27.17 11.45 47.28
CA ALA A 20 25.79 11.22 46.87
C ALA A 20 25.13 12.55 46.43
N PHE A 21 24.55 12.56 45.23
CA PHE A 21 23.42 13.42 44.90
C PHE A 21 22.26 12.51 44.52
N ALA A 22 21.15 12.63 45.25
CA ALA A 22 19.93 11.91 44.94
C ALA A 22 19.22 12.61 43.77
N VAL A 23 19.27 12.00 42.59
CA VAL A 23 18.32 12.33 41.53
C VAL A 23 17.03 11.58 41.83
N ALA A 24 15.93 12.31 42.02
CA ALA A 24 14.62 11.70 42.13
C ALA A 24 14.27 11.08 40.78
N GLY A 25 14.24 9.74 40.71
CA GLY A 25 13.70 9.04 39.55
C GLY A 25 12.23 9.38 39.41
N VAL A 26 11.89 10.24 38.45
CA VAL A 26 10.51 10.44 38.02
C VAL A 26 10.11 9.16 37.31
N THR A 27 9.33 8.33 37.99
CA THR A 27 8.63 7.22 37.34
C THR A 27 7.71 7.85 36.29
N VAL A 28 8.00 7.61 35.01
CA VAL A 28 7.09 7.94 33.91
C VAL A 28 5.87 7.03 34.08
N ALA A 29 4.87 7.52 34.81
CA ALA A 29 3.57 6.90 34.86
C ALA A 29 2.96 7.09 33.47
N SER A 30 2.86 6.00 32.71
CA SER A 30 2.09 5.96 31.46
C SER A 30 0.71 6.55 31.74
N ALA A 31 0.45 7.72 31.14
CA ALA A 31 -0.84 8.36 31.21
C ALA A 31 -1.79 7.57 30.29
N LYS A 32 -2.69 6.79 30.89
CA LYS A 32 -3.74 6.10 30.16
C LYS A 32 -4.55 7.11 29.35
N ASP A 33 -4.61 6.90 28.04
CA ASP A 33 -5.33 7.77 27.12
C ASP A 33 -6.75 7.25 26.87
N ASP A 34 -7.67 7.64 27.75
CA ASP A 34 -9.04 7.13 27.85
C ASP A 34 -9.99 7.60 26.70
N SER A 35 -9.47 8.07 25.55
CA SER A 35 -10.29 8.46 24.39
C SER A 35 -10.11 7.66 23.09
N LEU A 36 -9.16 6.72 23.04
CA LEU A 36 -9.08 5.71 21.96
C LEU A 36 -8.78 4.29 22.48
N SER A 37 -8.21 4.13 23.69
CA SER A 37 -7.83 2.83 24.25
C SER A 37 -8.94 2.12 25.06
N GLN A 38 -10.17 2.03 24.54
CA GLN A 38 -11.21 1.21 25.18
C GLN A 38 -10.99 -0.29 24.95
N GLY A 39 -10.02 -0.87 25.67
CA GLY A 39 -9.99 -2.30 25.97
C GLY A 39 -9.40 -3.24 24.91
N GLY A 40 -8.45 -2.77 24.08
CA GLY A 40 -7.67 -3.66 23.23
C GLY A 40 -6.88 -4.73 24.02
N PRO A 41 -6.66 -5.93 23.45
CA PRO A 41 -5.95 -7.03 24.09
C PRO A 41 -4.43 -6.78 24.27
N SER A 42 -3.68 -7.81 24.69
CA SER A 42 -2.23 -7.75 24.86
C SER A 42 -1.50 -7.33 23.58
N THR A 43 -0.26 -6.83 23.72
CA THR A 43 0.66 -6.48 22.61
C THR A 43 1.11 -7.69 21.76
N THR A 44 0.43 -8.82 21.88
CA THR A 44 0.67 -10.09 21.18
C THR A 44 -0.67 -10.80 21.00
N CYS A 45 -0.99 -11.27 19.79
CA CYS A 45 -2.22 -12.02 19.50
C CYS A 45 -2.29 -13.37 20.24
N VAL A 46 -1.14 -13.96 20.57
CA VAL A 46 -1.09 -15.25 21.27
C VAL A 46 -1.03 -15.07 22.78
N THR A 47 -2.15 -15.35 23.44
CA THR A 47 -2.20 -15.49 24.90
C THR A 47 -1.46 -16.76 25.34
N THR A 48 -0.68 -16.68 26.42
CA THR A 48 -0.03 -17.86 27.02
C THR A 48 -0.81 -18.38 28.24
N ASN A 49 -0.75 -19.69 28.44
CA ASN A 49 -1.18 -20.35 29.67
C ASN A 49 -0.25 -19.96 30.83
N PRO A 50 -0.66 -20.15 32.10
CA PRO A 50 0.17 -19.81 33.27
C PRO A 50 1.52 -20.54 33.38
N ASP A 51 1.76 -21.59 32.58
CA ASP A 51 3.02 -22.31 32.48
C ASP A 51 3.93 -21.80 31.34
N GLY A 52 3.50 -20.78 30.60
CA GLY A 52 4.19 -20.20 29.45
C GLY A 52 3.92 -20.89 28.11
N SER A 53 3.11 -21.95 28.08
CA SER A 53 2.71 -22.58 26.81
C SER A 53 1.72 -21.70 26.03
N PRO A 54 1.72 -21.73 24.68
CA PRO A 54 0.70 -21.07 23.87
C PRO A 54 -0.70 -21.58 24.22
N ARG A 55 -1.69 -20.68 24.25
CA ARG A 55 -3.12 -21.02 24.30
C ARG A 55 -3.74 -20.64 22.97
N ALA A 56 -4.71 -21.43 22.50
CA ALA A 56 -5.50 -21.08 21.33
C ALA A 56 -6.11 -19.68 21.46
N PRO A 57 -5.96 -18.80 20.44
CA PRO A 57 -6.73 -17.57 20.38
C PRO A 57 -8.22 -17.87 20.36
N HIS A 58 -9.02 -17.07 21.06
CA HIS A 58 -10.48 -17.09 20.99
C HIS A 58 -10.99 -15.91 20.15
N PRO A 59 -12.28 -15.92 19.74
CA PRO A 59 -12.89 -14.80 19.04
C PRO A 59 -12.65 -13.48 19.79
N GLY A 60 -11.98 -12.54 19.12
CA GLY A 60 -11.67 -11.21 19.66
C GLY A 60 -10.40 -11.09 20.50
N ASP A 61 -9.65 -12.16 20.74
CA ASP A 61 -8.34 -12.08 21.44
C ASP A 61 -7.27 -11.33 20.62
N CYS A 62 -7.44 -11.25 19.28
CA CYS A 62 -6.53 -10.54 18.36
C CYS A 62 -7.19 -9.37 17.61
N ALA A 63 -8.46 -9.06 17.90
CA ALA A 63 -9.17 -7.93 17.33
C ALA A 63 -8.71 -6.64 18.01
N GLN A 64 -8.29 -5.63 17.24
CA GLN A 64 -7.67 -4.41 17.79
C GLN A 64 -8.64 -3.59 18.64
N PHE A 65 -9.94 -3.71 18.39
CA PHE A 65 -11.01 -3.09 19.16
C PHE A 65 -11.86 -4.11 19.97
N GLY A 66 -11.40 -5.36 20.03
CA GLY A 66 -12.11 -6.47 20.69
C GLY A 66 -13.51 -6.72 20.13
N LYS A 67 -14.30 -7.50 20.87
CA LYS A 67 -15.66 -7.88 20.43
C LYS A 67 -16.62 -6.70 20.24
N ALA A 68 -16.42 -5.65 21.04
CA ALA A 68 -17.25 -4.45 21.01
C ALA A 68 -17.10 -3.66 19.69
N GLY A 69 -15.97 -3.83 18.98
CA GLY A 69 -15.65 -3.10 17.76
C GLY A 69 -15.29 -1.63 18.00
N GLN A 70 -14.92 -0.93 16.92
CA GLN A 70 -14.28 0.38 16.99
C GLN A 70 -15.11 1.51 17.62
N GLY A 71 -16.44 1.35 17.67
CA GLY A 71 -17.33 2.34 18.29
C GLY A 71 -17.40 3.68 17.55
N ARG A 72 -17.22 3.69 16.23
CA ARG A 72 -17.49 4.89 15.41
C ARG A 72 -18.98 5.06 15.15
N SER A 73 -19.67 3.94 14.90
CA SER A 73 -21.08 3.92 14.54
C SER A 73 -21.78 2.73 15.19
N ASP A 74 -22.90 2.98 15.85
CA ASP A 74 -23.78 1.96 16.43
C ASP A 74 -24.97 1.63 15.51
N ALA A 75 -24.99 2.20 14.31
CA ALA A 75 -25.97 1.92 13.26
C ALA A 75 -26.03 0.42 12.93
N LYS A 76 -27.22 -0.04 12.54
CA LYS A 76 -27.54 -1.46 12.34
C LYS A 76 -28.05 -1.71 10.94
N ALA A 77 -27.61 -2.81 10.36
CA ALA A 77 -28.04 -3.28 9.06
C ALA A 77 -29.16 -4.34 9.18
N LYS A 78 -30.00 -4.44 8.15
CA LYS A 78 -30.86 -5.59 7.87
C LYS A 78 -30.03 -6.69 7.19
N ASN A 79 -29.15 -6.32 6.26
CA ASN A 79 -28.37 -7.26 5.45
C ASN A 79 -26.88 -6.91 5.45
N VAL A 80 -26.02 -7.91 5.27
CA VAL A 80 -24.58 -7.73 5.01
C VAL A 80 -24.20 -8.41 3.69
N ILE A 81 -23.43 -7.70 2.87
CA ILE A 81 -22.75 -8.24 1.69
C ILE A 81 -21.23 -8.03 1.88
N LEU A 82 -20.48 -9.11 2.00
CA LEU A 82 -19.02 -9.10 2.03
C LEU A 82 -18.48 -9.50 0.65
N LEU A 83 -17.73 -8.61 0.00
CA LEU A 83 -17.04 -8.88 -1.26
C LEU A 83 -15.53 -9.07 -1.02
N ILE A 84 -14.98 -10.17 -1.52
CA ILE A 84 -13.56 -10.51 -1.41
C ILE A 84 -12.94 -10.60 -2.81
N GLY A 85 -11.85 -9.87 -3.03
CA GLY A 85 -10.89 -10.19 -4.09
C GLY A 85 -9.74 -11.00 -3.49
N ASP A 86 -9.72 -12.32 -3.70
CA ASP A 86 -8.65 -13.22 -3.23
C ASP A 86 -7.30 -12.68 -3.76
N GLY A 87 -6.34 -12.37 -2.90
CA GLY A 87 -5.06 -11.77 -3.29
C GLY A 87 -5.08 -10.34 -3.87
N MET A 88 -6.20 -9.60 -3.79
CA MET A 88 -6.35 -8.27 -4.42
C MET A 88 -5.76 -7.12 -3.57
N GLY A 89 -4.42 -7.03 -3.52
CA GLY A 89 -3.72 -5.92 -2.90
C GLY A 89 -3.79 -4.58 -3.66
N GLN A 90 -3.13 -3.56 -3.11
CA GLN A 90 -3.08 -2.23 -3.73
C GLN A 90 -2.42 -2.26 -5.12
N GLN A 91 -1.46 -3.17 -5.35
CA GLN A 91 -0.80 -3.37 -6.64
C GLN A 91 -1.82 -3.90 -7.67
N GLU A 92 -2.59 -4.93 -7.29
CA GLU A 92 -3.63 -5.55 -8.11
C GLU A 92 -4.77 -4.58 -8.45
N ILE A 93 -5.26 -3.80 -7.47
CA ILE A 93 -6.23 -2.72 -7.71
C ILE A 93 -5.68 -1.69 -8.69
N THR A 94 -4.45 -1.22 -8.46
CA THR A 94 -3.88 -0.11 -9.25
C THR A 94 -3.54 -0.56 -10.67
N LEU A 95 -2.99 -1.77 -10.87
CA LEU A 95 -2.66 -2.28 -12.20
C LEU A 95 -3.93 -2.54 -13.03
N ALA A 96 -5.00 -3.04 -12.40
CA ALA A 96 -6.27 -3.23 -13.07
C ALA A 96 -6.92 -1.89 -13.43
N ARG A 97 -6.91 -0.90 -12.52
CA ARG A 97 -7.40 0.46 -12.80
C ARG A 97 -6.62 1.12 -13.95
N ASN A 98 -5.30 1.09 -13.90
CA ASN A 98 -4.42 1.62 -14.95
C ASN A 98 -4.73 0.97 -16.31
N TYR A 99 -4.93 -0.35 -16.35
CA TYR A 99 -5.26 -1.05 -17.59
C TYR A 99 -6.65 -0.70 -18.12
N LEU A 100 -7.69 -0.81 -17.29
CA LEU A 100 -9.11 -0.74 -17.70
C LEU A 100 -9.61 0.70 -17.85
N HIS A 101 -9.24 1.57 -16.91
CA HIS A 101 -9.79 2.91 -16.77
C HIS A 101 -8.77 4.02 -17.03
N GLY A 102 -7.47 3.75 -16.89
CA GLY A 102 -6.38 4.73 -16.97
C GLY A 102 -5.91 5.17 -15.58
N ALA A 103 -4.77 5.84 -15.49
CA ALA A 103 -4.11 6.11 -14.20
C ALA A 103 -4.86 7.12 -13.32
N GLY A 104 -5.50 8.12 -13.94
CA GLY A 104 -6.49 9.02 -13.34
C GLY A 104 -7.94 8.54 -13.58
N GLY A 105 -8.11 7.31 -14.05
CA GLY A 105 -9.39 6.62 -14.15
C GLY A 105 -9.94 6.25 -12.78
N ARG A 106 -11.18 5.74 -12.74
CA ARG A 106 -11.81 5.19 -11.53
C ARG A 106 -12.67 3.97 -11.88
N PHE A 107 -12.69 3.01 -10.97
CA PHE A 107 -13.64 1.90 -10.95
C PHE A 107 -15.06 2.36 -10.58
N GLU A 108 -16.10 1.69 -11.09
CA GLU A 108 -17.49 2.06 -10.77
C GLU A 108 -17.99 1.45 -9.45
N GLY A 109 -17.36 0.37 -9.00
CA GLY A 109 -17.58 -0.27 -7.69
C GLY A 109 -16.45 0.00 -6.70
N ILE A 110 -15.25 -0.54 -6.96
CA ILE A 110 -14.11 -0.65 -6.04
C ILE A 110 -13.67 0.70 -5.46
N ASP A 111 -13.70 1.76 -6.26
CA ASP A 111 -13.26 3.11 -5.85
C ASP A 111 -14.39 3.95 -5.22
N ASN A 112 -15.64 3.51 -5.33
CA ASN A 112 -16.84 4.29 -4.93
C ASN A 112 -17.33 3.99 -3.51
N PHE A 113 -16.40 3.60 -2.64
CA PHE A 113 -16.58 3.55 -1.19
C PHE A 113 -15.93 4.76 -0.54
N VAL A 114 -16.64 5.41 0.38
CA VAL A 114 -16.15 6.54 1.18
C VAL A 114 -15.51 6.05 2.48
N ALA A 115 -16.19 5.18 3.24
CA ALA A 115 -15.60 4.64 4.46
C ALA A 115 -14.48 3.65 4.08
N THR A 116 -13.23 4.04 4.33
CA THR A 116 -12.03 3.27 4.01
C THR A 116 -11.07 3.18 5.18
N GLY A 117 -10.29 2.12 5.20
CA GLY A 117 -9.19 1.91 6.13
C GLY A 117 -8.16 0.92 5.58
N ALA A 118 -7.23 0.54 6.43
CA ALA A 118 -6.26 -0.51 6.18
C ALA A 118 -6.32 -1.57 7.30
N TYR A 119 -5.99 -2.82 6.97
CA TYR A 119 -5.99 -3.90 7.97
C TYR A 119 -4.81 -4.87 7.90
N THR A 120 -4.48 -5.46 9.06
CA THR A 120 -3.49 -6.55 9.18
C THR A 120 -4.15 -7.91 8.96
N HIS A 121 -3.43 -8.85 8.34
CA HIS A 121 -3.95 -10.19 7.99
C HIS A 121 -2.97 -11.34 8.30
N HIS A 122 -1.91 -11.09 9.08
CA HIS A 122 -0.99 -12.14 9.56
C HIS A 122 -1.74 -13.35 10.16
N SER A 123 -1.16 -14.54 10.09
CA SER A 123 -1.68 -15.76 10.70
C SER A 123 -0.82 -16.23 11.87
N VAL A 124 -1.24 -17.30 12.56
CA VAL A 124 -0.52 -17.87 13.72
C VAL A 124 -0.27 -19.35 13.52
N ASN A 125 0.97 -19.79 13.72
CA ASN A 125 1.33 -21.21 13.63
C ASN A 125 0.70 -22.02 14.77
N LYS A 126 0.71 -23.36 14.65
CA LYS A 126 0.16 -24.27 15.67
C LYS A 126 0.86 -24.20 17.03
N ASP A 127 2.08 -23.69 17.06
CA ASP A 127 2.85 -23.41 18.28
C ASP A 127 2.70 -21.95 18.76
N GLY A 128 1.75 -21.20 18.21
CA GLY A 128 1.51 -19.80 18.58
C GLY A 128 2.60 -18.82 18.13
N SER A 129 3.57 -19.23 17.32
CA SER A 129 4.47 -18.28 16.66
C SER A 129 3.73 -17.52 15.55
N ILE A 130 4.08 -16.27 15.30
CA ILE A 130 3.50 -15.45 14.22
C ILE A 130 3.92 -15.99 12.86
N ASN A 131 3.03 -15.90 11.88
CA ASN A 131 3.36 -16.03 10.47
C ASN A 131 2.88 -14.79 9.70
N TYR A 132 3.84 -13.97 9.27
CA TYR A 132 3.60 -12.70 8.58
C TYR A 132 2.95 -12.86 7.19
N VAL A 133 2.92 -14.07 6.61
CA VAL A 133 2.32 -14.35 5.31
C VAL A 133 1.24 -15.43 5.43
N THR A 134 -0.02 -14.99 5.54
CA THR A 134 -1.19 -15.88 5.63
C THR A 134 -1.48 -16.61 4.31
N ASP A 135 -2.31 -17.66 4.37
CA ASP A 135 -3.03 -18.20 3.23
C ASP A 135 -4.53 -17.88 3.33
N SER A 136 -5.26 -18.06 2.23
CA SER A 136 -6.72 -17.84 2.14
C SER A 136 -7.58 -18.62 3.14
N ALA A 137 -7.03 -19.60 3.88
CA ALA A 137 -7.77 -20.37 4.88
C ALA A 137 -7.70 -19.73 6.27
N ALA A 138 -6.50 -19.35 6.71
CA ALA A 138 -6.33 -18.64 7.97
C ALA A 138 -6.95 -17.24 7.93
N SER A 139 -6.82 -16.53 6.80
CA SER A 139 -7.42 -15.19 6.62
C SER A 139 -8.95 -15.24 6.61
N ALA A 140 -9.53 -16.15 5.83
CA ALA A 140 -10.98 -16.32 5.76
C ALA A 140 -11.59 -16.76 7.09
N THR A 141 -10.90 -17.63 7.85
CA THR A 141 -11.28 -17.96 9.23
C THR A 141 -11.24 -16.72 10.14
N GLY A 142 -10.29 -15.81 9.91
CA GLY A 142 -10.15 -14.54 10.62
C GLY A 142 -11.40 -13.65 10.56
N TRP A 143 -11.90 -13.33 9.36
CA TRP A 143 -13.13 -12.51 9.24
C TRP A 143 -14.43 -13.28 9.43
N SER A 144 -14.43 -14.62 9.26
CA SER A 144 -15.64 -15.42 9.44
C SER A 144 -15.91 -15.81 10.89
N THR A 145 -14.88 -15.86 11.75
CA THR A 145 -14.99 -16.28 13.17
C THR A 145 -14.44 -15.27 14.19
N GLY A 146 -13.75 -14.22 13.75
CA GLY A 146 -13.06 -13.28 14.62
C GLY A 146 -11.83 -13.86 15.34
N THR A 147 -11.28 -14.97 14.84
CA THR A 147 -10.21 -15.76 15.48
C THR A 147 -9.05 -16.01 14.52
N LYS A 148 -7.82 -15.74 14.96
CA LYS A 148 -6.60 -16.08 14.18
C LYS A 148 -6.29 -17.57 14.31
N THR A 149 -5.80 -18.17 13.22
CA THR A 149 -5.45 -19.60 13.14
C THR A 149 -4.28 -19.83 12.18
N TYR A 150 -3.93 -21.09 11.90
CA TYR A 150 -2.78 -21.49 11.09
C TYR A 150 -3.10 -21.64 9.60
N ASN A 151 -2.10 -21.41 8.73
CA ASN A 151 -2.28 -21.55 7.28
C ASN A 151 -2.83 -22.94 6.92
N GLY A 152 -3.91 -22.93 6.14
CA GLY A 152 -4.67 -24.12 5.77
C GLY A 152 -5.79 -24.51 6.75
N ALA A 153 -5.98 -23.85 7.89
CA ALA A 153 -7.12 -24.09 8.78
C ALA A 153 -8.40 -23.42 8.27
N ILE A 154 -9.52 -24.14 8.30
CA ILE A 154 -10.84 -23.65 7.87
C ILE A 154 -11.76 -23.66 9.09
N GLY A 155 -12.22 -22.51 9.58
CA GLY A 155 -13.23 -22.43 10.65
C GLY A 155 -12.82 -23.13 11.96
N VAL A 156 -11.52 -23.31 12.22
CA VAL A 156 -10.99 -23.96 13.43
C VAL A 156 -9.88 -23.14 14.09
N ASP A 157 -9.74 -23.28 15.41
CA ASP A 157 -8.61 -22.74 16.17
C ASP A 157 -7.29 -23.50 15.91
N ILE A 158 -6.19 -23.07 16.55
CA ILE A 158 -4.88 -23.72 16.37
C ILE A 158 -4.80 -25.16 16.89
N GLU A 159 -5.73 -25.57 17.76
CA GLU A 159 -5.87 -26.95 18.24
C GLU A 159 -6.73 -27.81 17.28
N GLY A 160 -7.30 -27.20 16.24
CA GLY A 160 -8.19 -27.86 15.27
C GLY A 160 -9.64 -27.98 15.74
N LYS A 161 -10.07 -27.23 16.76
CA LYS A 161 -11.45 -27.24 17.25
C LYS A 161 -12.32 -26.28 16.42
N PRO A 162 -13.55 -26.67 16.03
CA PRO A 162 -14.51 -25.79 15.39
C PRO A 162 -14.76 -24.50 16.18
N VAL A 163 -14.73 -23.37 15.48
CA VAL A 163 -15.15 -22.05 15.97
C VAL A 163 -16.36 -21.60 15.16
N GLU A 164 -17.40 -21.09 15.84
CA GLU A 164 -18.64 -20.66 15.20
C GLU A 164 -18.39 -19.52 14.21
N ASN A 165 -18.90 -19.66 12.99
CA ASN A 165 -18.75 -18.67 11.93
C ASN A 165 -19.99 -17.76 11.79
N LEU A 166 -19.82 -16.64 11.09
CA LEU A 166 -20.84 -15.62 10.95
C LEU A 166 -22.10 -16.09 10.18
N MET A 167 -21.97 -17.04 9.24
CA MET A 167 -23.15 -17.61 8.55
C MET A 167 -23.98 -18.50 9.49
N GLU A 168 -23.34 -19.24 10.40
CA GLU A 168 -24.01 -20.01 11.45
C GLU A 168 -24.76 -19.10 12.42
N MET A 169 -24.13 -18.01 12.86
CA MET A 169 -24.76 -17.01 13.70
C MET A 169 -25.98 -16.37 13.01
N ALA A 170 -25.84 -15.99 11.73
CA ALA A 170 -26.93 -15.42 10.94
C ALA A 170 -28.08 -16.42 10.76
N LYS A 171 -27.77 -17.69 10.46
CA LYS A 171 -28.75 -18.77 10.32
C LYS A 171 -29.49 -19.05 11.63
N LYS A 172 -28.81 -19.08 12.78
CA LYS A 172 -29.43 -19.17 14.11
C LYS A 172 -30.39 -18.01 14.40
N ALA A 173 -30.08 -16.80 13.94
CA ALA A 173 -30.93 -15.64 14.07
C ALA A 173 -32.16 -15.66 13.13
N GLY A 174 -32.26 -16.66 12.24
CA GLY A 174 -33.33 -16.81 11.25
C GLY A 174 -33.13 -15.95 9.99
N MET A 175 -31.91 -15.47 9.75
CA MET A 175 -31.55 -14.77 8.51
C MET A 175 -31.37 -15.76 7.37
N ARG A 176 -31.56 -15.31 6.12
CA ARG A 176 -31.13 -16.09 4.95
C ARG A 176 -29.61 -15.99 4.78
N THR A 177 -29.00 -17.01 4.20
CA THR A 177 -27.52 -17.10 4.07
C THR A 177 -27.09 -17.48 2.65
N GLY A 178 -26.11 -16.74 2.14
CA GLY A 178 -25.57 -16.88 0.79
C GLY A 178 -24.05 -16.95 0.74
N ASN A 179 -23.51 -17.77 -0.17
CA ASN A 179 -22.08 -17.88 -0.42
C ASN A 179 -21.83 -18.08 -1.93
N VAL A 180 -21.08 -17.16 -2.55
CA VAL A 180 -20.89 -17.08 -4.00
C VAL A 180 -19.40 -16.92 -4.30
N THR A 181 -18.87 -17.70 -5.24
CA THR A 181 -17.44 -17.63 -5.62
C THR A 181 -17.21 -18.00 -7.09
N THR A 182 -16.10 -17.53 -7.67
CA THR A 182 -15.55 -18.09 -8.92
C THR A 182 -14.61 -19.29 -8.72
N SER A 183 -14.28 -19.70 -7.49
CA SER A 183 -13.50 -20.91 -7.22
C SER A 183 -14.35 -22.19 -7.21
N GLU A 184 -13.67 -23.31 -6.99
CA GLU A 184 -14.25 -24.49 -6.34
C GLU A 184 -14.85 -24.05 -4.99
N ILE A 185 -16.12 -24.38 -4.70
CA ILE A 185 -16.81 -23.95 -3.46
C ILE A 185 -16.16 -24.57 -2.20
N GLN A 186 -15.34 -25.61 -2.39
CA GLN A 186 -14.52 -26.22 -1.35
C GLN A 186 -13.17 -25.52 -1.11
N ASP A 187 -12.79 -24.54 -1.93
CA ASP A 187 -11.59 -23.73 -1.66
C ASP A 187 -11.81 -22.86 -0.40
N ALA A 188 -10.74 -22.29 0.12
CA ALA A 188 -10.70 -21.83 1.49
C ALA A 188 -11.69 -20.71 1.83
N THR A 189 -11.74 -19.66 1.01
CA THR A 189 -12.59 -18.48 1.20
C THR A 189 -14.08 -18.82 1.34
N PRO A 190 -14.71 -19.59 0.42
CA PRO A 190 -16.09 -20.03 0.60
C PRO A 190 -16.23 -21.09 1.69
N ALA A 191 -15.26 -22.00 1.86
CA ALA A 191 -15.34 -23.06 2.87
C ALA A 191 -15.32 -22.52 4.31
N ALA A 192 -14.50 -21.52 4.61
CA ALA A 192 -14.37 -20.93 5.95
C ALA A 192 -15.61 -20.14 6.40
N ALA A 193 -16.48 -19.77 5.46
CA ALA A 193 -17.75 -19.13 5.77
C ALA A 193 -18.83 -20.13 6.25
N ALA A 194 -18.67 -21.44 6.00
CA ALA A 194 -19.74 -22.43 6.23
C ALA A 194 -19.29 -23.80 6.79
N THR A 195 -17.99 -24.05 6.99
CA THR A 195 -17.46 -25.38 7.37
C THR A 195 -16.30 -25.28 8.36
N HIS A 196 -15.94 -26.41 8.97
CA HIS A 196 -14.77 -26.53 9.84
C HIS A 196 -13.88 -27.69 9.39
N SER A 197 -12.66 -27.39 8.94
CA SER A 197 -11.67 -28.38 8.52
C SER A 197 -10.28 -28.08 9.05
N VAL A 198 -9.62 -29.11 9.61
CA VAL A 198 -8.23 -29.01 10.07
C VAL A 198 -7.22 -28.82 8.93
N ASN A 199 -7.65 -29.04 7.69
CA ASN A 199 -6.89 -28.65 6.49
C ASN A 199 -7.81 -28.28 5.31
N ARG A 200 -7.50 -27.20 4.59
CA ARG A 200 -8.24 -26.75 3.40
C ARG A 200 -8.30 -27.82 2.31
N LYS A 201 -7.34 -28.75 2.23
CA LYS A 201 -7.27 -29.80 1.20
C LYS A 201 -8.24 -30.98 1.39
N CYS A 202 -9.06 -31.00 2.44
CA CYS A 202 -10.08 -32.03 2.71
C CYS A 202 -11.39 -31.84 1.89
N TYR A 203 -11.28 -31.66 0.57
CA TYR A 203 -12.38 -31.18 -0.29
C TYR A 203 -13.57 -32.15 -0.35
N GLY A 204 -13.33 -33.46 -0.47
CA GLY A 204 -14.39 -34.48 -0.59
C GLY A 204 -14.16 -35.76 0.22
N PRO A 205 -15.14 -36.68 0.27
CA PRO A 205 -15.10 -37.87 1.12
C PRO A 205 -14.04 -38.90 0.69
N ASP A 206 -13.65 -38.91 -0.59
CA ASP A 206 -12.58 -39.78 -1.09
C ASP A 206 -11.21 -39.13 -0.85
N GLU A 207 -10.66 -39.42 0.33
CA GLU A 207 -9.30 -39.07 0.77
C GLU A 207 -8.22 -39.28 -0.32
N SER A 208 -8.33 -40.34 -1.14
CA SER A 208 -7.35 -40.62 -2.19
C SER A 208 -7.31 -39.54 -3.29
N GLN A 209 -8.41 -38.80 -3.46
CA GLN A 209 -8.60 -37.71 -4.42
C GLN A 209 -8.41 -36.31 -3.79
N ASN A 210 -8.20 -36.22 -2.47
CA ASN A 210 -7.87 -34.97 -1.80
C ASN A 210 -6.39 -34.59 -2.04
N GLY A 211 -6.02 -33.35 -1.68
CA GLY A 211 -4.62 -32.93 -1.73
C GLY A 211 -3.78 -33.61 -0.65
N GLU A 212 -2.45 -33.69 -0.83
CA GLU A 212 -1.53 -34.36 0.11
C GLU A 212 -1.63 -33.84 1.57
N GLY A 213 -2.05 -32.59 1.76
CA GLY A 213 -2.33 -32.00 3.07
C GLY A 213 -3.56 -32.54 3.80
N CYS A 214 -4.28 -33.53 3.24
CA CYS A 214 -5.39 -34.21 3.89
C CYS A 214 -5.43 -35.70 3.54
N LYS A 215 -4.32 -36.41 3.84
CA LYS A 215 -4.14 -37.86 3.65
C LYS A 215 -3.43 -38.51 4.84
N GLY A 216 -3.82 -39.73 5.18
CA GLY A 216 -3.28 -40.54 6.26
C GLY A 216 -3.90 -40.27 7.63
N GLU A 217 -3.61 -41.17 8.58
CA GLU A 217 -4.25 -41.32 9.90
C GLU A 217 -4.34 -40.02 10.75
N ALA A 218 -3.48 -39.04 10.49
CA ALA A 218 -3.51 -37.73 11.14
C ALA A 218 -4.76 -36.88 10.79
N PHE A 219 -5.41 -37.17 9.65
CA PHE A 219 -6.60 -36.49 9.16
C PHE A 219 -7.86 -37.33 9.24
N ASP A 220 -7.78 -38.62 9.63
CA ASP A 220 -8.94 -39.48 9.90
C ASP A 220 -10.04 -38.76 10.71
N PRO A 221 -9.74 -38.03 11.82
CA PRO A 221 -10.77 -37.34 12.61
C PRO A 221 -11.54 -36.24 11.89
N GLN A 222 -11.13 -35.84 10.68
CA GLN A 222 -11.91 -34.94 9.82
C GLN A 222 -13.09 -35.67 9.17
N PHE A 223 -12.90 -36.91 8.73
CA PHE A 223 -13.82 -37.62 7.86
C PHE A 223 -14.97 -38.30 8.62
N ARG A 224 -16.13 -38.46 7.95
CA ARG A 224 -17.35 -38.94 8.60
C ARG A 224 -17.16 -40.32 9.19
N GLU A 225 -16.63 -41.26 8.41
CA GLU A 225 -16.48 -42.67 8.76
C GLU A 225 -15.55 -42.95 9.96
N HIS A 226 -14.80 -41.94 10.42
CA HIS A 226 -13.97 -41.97 11.63
C HIS A 226 -14.56 -41.17 12.81
N GLY A 227 -15.79 -40.67 12.68
CA GLY A 227 -16.50 -39.87 13.68
C GLY A 227 -16.37 -38.35 13.51
N GLY A 228 -15.68 -37.87 12.47
CA GLY A 228 -15.48 -36.45 12.19
C GLY A 228 -16.72 -35.74 11.63
N LEU A 229 -16.60 -34.43 11.41
CA LEU A 229 -17.68 -33.61 10.82
C LEU A 229 -17.96 -33.99 9.36
N GLY A 230 -16.91 -34.43 8.65
CA GLY A 230 -16.93 -34.78 7.24
C GLY A 230 -15.99 -33.91 6.40
N SER A 231 -15.89 -34.26 5.13
CA SER A 231 -15.21 -33.45 4.13
C SER A 231 -15.91 -32.09 3.94
N ILE A 232 -15.21 -31.13 3.34
CA ILE A 232 -15.74 -29.78 3.08
C ILE A 232 -17.02 -29.87 2.22
N SER A 233 -17.06 -30.73 1.19
CA SER A 233 -18.26 -30.93 0.37
C SER A 233 -19.45 -31.49 1.15
N GLU A 234 -19.24 -32.37 2.14
CA GLU A 234 -20.31 -32.85 3.01
C GLU A 234 -20.76 -31.73 3.97
N GLN A 235 -19.82 -30.97 4.52
CA GLN A 235 -20.12 -29.87 5.44
C GLN A 235 -20.87 -28.71 4.79
N ILE A 236 -20.59 -28.37 3.52
CA ILE A 236 -21.37 -27.37 2.76
C ILE A 236 -22.86 -27.78 2.69
N VAL A 237 -23.13 -29.06 2.44
CA VAL A 237 -24.50 -29.60 2.36
C VAL A 237 -25.13 -29.70 3.76
N ASP A 238 -24.34 -30.06 4.79
CA ASP A 238 -24.79 -30.06 6.20
C ASP A 238 -25.13 -28.67 6.72
N PHE A 239 -24.35 -27.64 6.35
CA PHE A 239 -24.64 -26.25 6.70
C PHE A 239 -25.93 -25.78 6.04
N ARG A 240 -26.18 -26.16 4.78
CA ARG A 240 -27.42 -25.87 4.03
C ARG A 240 -27.73 -24.36 3.99
N ALA A 241 -26.84 -23.59 3.37
CA ALA A 241 -27.13 -22.20 3.02
C ALA A 241 -28.35 -22.15 2.07
N ASP A 242 -29.07 -21.03 2.03
CA ASP A 242 -30.20 -20.88 1.11
C ASP A 242 -29.70 -20.78 -0.34
N VAL A 243 -28.55 -20.11 -0.56
CA VAL A 243 -27.89 -19.98 -1.86
C VAL A 243 -26.39 -20.30 -1.75
N THR A 244 -25.90 -21.25 -2.53
CA THR A 244 -24.46 -21.57 -2.67
C THR A 244 -24.11 -21.70 -4.15
N LEU A 245 -23.22 -20.86 -4.67
CA LEU A 245 -22.93 -20.75 -6.12
C LEU A 245 -21.42 -20.75 -6.39
N GLY A 246 -20.96 -21.58 -7.32
CA GLY A 246 -19.58 -21.56 -7.81
C GLY A 246 -19.20 -22.81 -8.62
N GLY A 247 -17.92 -23.16 -8.61
CA GLY A 247 -17.35 -24.35 -9.26
C GLY A 247 -17.32 -25.60 -8.36
N GLY A 248 -16.31 -26.46 -8.57
CA GLY A 248 -16.00 -27.57 -7.66
C GLY A 248 -16.90 -28.80 -7.77
N ALA A 249 -17.63 -28.97 -8.89
CA ALA A 249 -18.59 -30.06 -9.05
C ALA A 249 -18.00 -31.47 -8.92
N LYS A 250 -16.69 -31.64 -9.18
CA LYS A 250 -16.03 -32.96 -9.18
C LYS A 250 -16.12 -33.66 -7.81
N TYR A 251 -15.98 -32.93 -6.71
CA TYR A 251 -16.08 -33.50 -5.36
C TYR A 251 -17.51 -33.86 -4.95
N PHE A 252 -18.50 -33.12 -5.46
CA PHE A 252 -19.91 -33.49 -5.27
C PHE A 252 -20.27 -34.83 -5.95
N GLY A 253 -19.47 -35.28 -6.92
CA GLY A 253 -19.59 -36.61 -7.54
C GLY A 253 -18.93 -37.76 -6.75
N GLN A 254 -18.22 -37.48 -5.65
CA GLN A 254 -17.63 -38.52 -4.81
C GLN A 254 -18.68 -39.18 -3.90
N LYS A 255 -18.41 -40.43 -3.51
CA LYS A 255 -19.32 -41.23 -2.68
C LYS A 255 -19.08 -41.02 -1.19
N VAL A 256 -20.17 -40.81 -0.47
CA VAL A 256 -20.18 -40.74 1.00
C VAL A 256 -19.90 -42.13 1.56
N LYS A 257 -19.03 -42.19 2.57
CA LYS A 257 -18.56 -43.47 3.15
C LYS A 257 -19.39 -43.97 4.33
N GLU A 258 -20.08 -43.08 5.06
CA GLU A 258 -20.89 -43.43 6.23
C GLU A 258 -22.28 -42.75 6.20
N SER A 259 -23.33 -43.53 6.47
CA SER A 259 -24.70 -43.02 6.64
C SER A 259 -24.88 -42.38 8.02
N GLY A 260 -25.77 -41.39 8.14
CA GLY A 260 -26.15 -40.81 9.43
C GLY A 260 -26.63 -39.36 9.35
N PRO A 261 -27.01 -38.75 10.48
CA PRO A 261 -27.38 -37.33 10.51
C PRO A 261 -26.20 -36.45 10.11
N GLY A 262 -26.48 -35.27 9.55
CA GLY A 262 -25.45 -34.26 9.39
C GLY A 262 -24.87 -33.78 10.73
N ARG A 263 -23.66 -33.23 10.69
CA ARG A 263 -22.79 -33.11 11.88
C ARG A 263 -22.31 -31.69 12.20
N ASN A 264 -22.84 -30.66 11.53
CA ASN A 264 -22.48 -29.27 11.87
C ASN A 264 -22.69 -29.03 13.39
N PRO A 265 -21.68 -28.51 14.12
CA PRO A 265 -21.72 -28.44 15.58
C PRO A 265 -22.47 -27.22 16.12
N PHE A 266 -22.82 -26.25 15.27
CA PHE A 266 -23.42 -24.98 15.67
C PHE A 266 -24.89 -24.84 15.24
N VAL A 267 -25.28 -25.25 14.03
CA VAL A 267 -26.67 -25.14 13.53
C VAL A 267 -27.43 -26.47 13.56
N ASP A 268 -28.74 -26.40 13.82
CA ASP A 268 -29.64 -27.56 13.73
C ASP A 268 -29.61 -28.15 12.31
N ASN A 269 -29.40 -29.46 12.23
CA ASN A 269 -29.14 -30.15 10.96
C ASN A 269 -30.30 -31.08 10.56
N THR A 270 -30.78 -30.92 9.32
CA THR A 270 -31.86 -31.74 8.73
C THR A 270 -31.36 -32.82 7.76
N MET A 271 -30.07 -32.82 7.43
CA MET A 271 -29.47 -33.79 6.51
C MET A 271 -29.48 -35.20 7.10
N GLN A 272 -29.79 -36.17 6.24
CA GLN A 272 -29.59 -37.59 6.49
C GLN A 272 -28.79 -38.17 5.33
N TRP A 273 -27.57 -38.61 5.63
CA TRP A 273 -26.64 -39.16 4.67
C TRP A 273 -26.86 -40.66 4.48
N GLU A 274 -26.73 -41.12 3.25
CA GLU A 274 -26.70 -42.53 2.87
C GLU A 274 -25.36 -42.88 2.19
N ALA A 275 -24.62 -43.80 2.81
CA ALA A 275 -23.36 -44.29 2.29
C ALA A 275 -23.51 -44.96 0.90
N GLY A 276 -22.52 -44.77 0.04
CA GLY A 276 -22.48 -45.34 -1.31
C GLY A 276 -23.21 -44.53 -2.38
N LYS A 277 -24.09 -43.59 -1.98
CA LYS A 277 -24.55 -42.46 -2.81
C LYS A 277 -23.49 -41.36 -2.87
N THR A 278 -23.54 -40.56 -3.92
CA THR A 278 -22.70 -39.36 -4.06
C THR A 278 -23.16 -38.22 -3.17
N VAL A 279 -22.27 -37.26 -2.89
CA VAL A 279 -22.65 -36.04 -2.14
C VAL A 279 -23.79 -35.31 -2.85
N LEU A 280 -23.76 -35.24 -4.19
CA LEU A 280 -24.81 -34.63 -5.02
C LEU A 280 -26.15 -35.36 -4.97
N GLU A 281 -26.15 -36.69 -4.93
CA GLU A 281 -27.39 -37.48 -4.80
C GLU A 281 -28.04 -37.25 -3.43
N ASN A 282 -27.25 -37.27 -2.35
CA ASN A 282 -27.73 -36.94 -1.01
C ASN A 282 -28.30 -35.51 -0.93
N ALA A 283 -27.62 -34.52 -1.52
CA ALA A 283 -28.11 -33.13 -1.58
C ALA A 283 -29.46 -33.03 -2.33
N LYS A 284 -29.59 -33.69 -3.50
CA LYS A 284 -30.86 -33.71 -4.26
C LYS A 284 -32.00 -34.35 -3.48
N GLU A 285 -31.74 -35.47 -2.80
CA GLU A 285 -32.75 -36.14 -1.98
C GLU A 285 -33.13 -35.34 -0.73
N ALA A 286 -32.22 -34.51 -0.22
CA ALA A 286 -32.49 -33.52 0.82
C ALA A 286 -33.13 -32.21 0.29
N GLY A 287 -33.59 -32.17 -0.96
CA GLY A 287 -34.36 -31.05 -1.52
C GLY A 287 -33.56 -29.91 -2.13
N PHE A 288 -32.25 -30.05 -2.33
CA PHE A 288 -31.46 -29.00 -3.01
C PHE A 288 -31.84 -28.87 -4.49
N THR A 289 -32.12 -27.64 -4.92
CA THR A 289 -32.21 -27.25 -6.32
C THR A 289 -30.80 -27.13 -6.89
N ILE A 290 -30.45 -28.02 -7.83
CA ILE A 290 -29.12 -28.02 -8.47
C ILE A 290 -29.17 -27.28 -9.79
N VAL A 291 -28.29 -26.30 -9.98
CA VAL A 291 -28.12 -25.57 -11.25
C VAL A 291 -26.69 -25.68 -11.77
N ARG A 292 -26.53 -25.71 -13.10
CA ARG A 292 -25.28 -26.00 -13.80
C ARG A 292 -24.89 -24.99 -14.88
N THR A 293 -25.80 -24.10 -15.25
CA THR A 293 -25.59 -23.07 -16.28
C THR A 293 -26.20 -21.74 -15.86
N ALA A 294 -25.76 -20.65 -16.47
CA ALA A 294 -26.36 -19.32 -16.28
C ALA A 294 -27.88 -19.32 -16.51
N LYS A 295 -28.35 -20.07 -17.51
CA LYS A 295 -29.78 -20.21 -17.85
C LYS A 295 -30.57 -20.98 -16.79
N GLU A 296 -29.98 -22.01 -16.19
CA GLU A 296 -30.62 -22.74 -15.08
C GLU A 296 -30.68 -21.87 -13.82
N LEU A 297 -29.64 -21.07 -13.56
CA LEU A 297 -29.61 -20.12 -12.44
C LEU A 297 -30.68 -19.02 -12.57
N ASP A 298 -30.82 -18.38 -13.74
CA ASP A 298 -31.88 -17.38 -13.99
C ASP A 298 -33.30 -17.99 -13.80
N ALA A 299 -33.48 -19.25 -14.19
CA ALA A 299 -34.77 -19.94 -14.05
C ALA A 299 -35.22 -20.15 -12.59
N VAL A 300 -34.32 -20.10 -11.61
CA VAL A 300 -34.65 -20.20 -10.17
C VAL A 300 -35.53 -19.01 -9.74
N LYS A 301 -36.55 -19.27 -8.92
CA LYS A 301 -37.50 -18.24 -8.41
C LYS A 301 -37.69 -18.23 -6.90
N GLU A 302 -37.14 -19.21 -6.19
CA GLU A 302 -37.12 -19.27 -4.74
C GLU A 302 -35.85 -19.98 -4.25
N ALA A 303 -35.34 -19.55 -3.10
CA ALA A 303 -34.26 -20.19 -2.38
C ALA A 303 -34.51 -20.00 -0.88
N ASN A 304 -34.58 -21.10 -0.14
CA ASN A 304 -34.87 -21.12 1.30
C ASN A 304 -34.48 -22.50 1.87
N GLN A 305 -34.74 -22.75 3.16
CA GLN A 305 -34.40 -24.02 3.79
C GLN A 305 -35.18 -25.25 3.28
N ASP A 306 -36.35 -25.06 2.66
CA ASP A 306 -37.11 -26.16 2.04
C ASP A 306 -36.59 -26.48 0.63
N ALA A 307 -36.15 -25.46 -0.12
CA ALA A 307 -35.60 -25.56 -1.48
C ALA A 307 -34.29 -24.76 -1.64
N PRO A 308 -33.18 -25.16 -0.97
CA PRO A 308 -31.90 -24.46 -1.06
C PRO A 308 -31.25 -24.65 -2.42
N VAL A 309 -30.50 -23.66 -2.90
CA VAL A 309 -29.90 -23.65 -4.24
C VAL A 309 -28.41 -23.97 -4.17
N LEU A 310 -27.97 -24.96 -4.95
CA LEU A 310 -26.57 -25.33 -5.12
C LEU A 310 -26.17 -25.27 -6.60
N GLY A 311 -25.49 -24.17 -6.97
CA GLY A 311 -24.93 -23.94 -8.29
C GLY A 311 -23.53 -24.50 -8.42
N LEU A 312 -23.31 -25.36 -9.42
CA LEU A 312 -22.07 -26.10 -9.65
C LEU A 312 -21.64 -25.99 -11.12
N PHE A 313 -21.16 -24.81 -11.50
CA PHE A 313 -20.98 -24.38 -12.89
C PHE A 313 -19.76 -24.97 -13.58
N ASN A 314 -18.69 -25.28 -12.84
CA ASN A 314 -17.50 -25.96 -13.36
C ASN A 314 -17.13 -27.19 -12.49
N ASN A 315 -16.37 -28.12 -13.05
CA ASN A 315 -15.78 -29.23 -12.32
C ASN A 315 -14.67 -28.78 -11.37
N GLY A 316 -13.87 -27.80 -11.78
CA GLY A 316 -12.89 -27.10 -10.97
C GLY A 316 -13.32 -25.66 -10.69
N ASN A 317 -12.37 -24.72 -10.66
CA ASN A 317 -12.67 -23.29 -10.63
C ASN A 317 -13.44 -22.88 -11.90
N MET A 318 -14.19 -21.78 -11.82
CA MET A 318 -14.83 -21.15 -12.98
C MET A 318 -13.78 -20.54 -13.92
N THR A 319 -14.16 -20.38 -15.18
CA THR A 319 -13.30 -19.91 -16.26
C THR A 319 -13.00 -18.41 -16.11
N THR A 320 -11.73 -18.01 -16.19
CA THR A 320 -11.34 -16.60 -16.07
C THR A 320 -11.80 -15.78 -17.28
N ARG A 321 -12.05 -14.49 -17.09
CA ARG A 321 -12.61 -13.59 -18.12
C ARG A 321 -11.64 -13.36 -19.28
N PHE A 322 -10.37 -13.15 -18.99
CA PHE A 322 -9.32 -12.93 -20.00
C PHE A 322 -8.45 -14.18 -20.19
N ALA A 323 -7.90 -14.31 -21.40
CA ALA A 323 -6.86 -15.26 -21.76
C ALA A 323 -5.52 -14.90 -21.07
N ASP A 324 -4.62 -15.88 -20.92
CA ASP A 324 -3.44 -15.71 -20.08
C ASP A 324 -2.29 -14.93 -20.73
N LEU A 325 -1.63 -14.10 -19.93
CA LEU A 325 -0.39 -13.40 -20.30
C LEU A 325 0.69 -13.68 -19.26
N ARG A 326 1.58 -14.63 -19.58
CA ARG A 326 2.74 -15.00 -18.76
C ARG A 326 3.93 -14.05 -18.97
N PRO A 327 4.87 -13.99 -18.02
CA PRO A 327 6.06 -13.15 -18.16
C PRO A 327 7.16 -13.81 -18.98
N SER A 328 8.13 -12.99 -19.39
CA SER A 328 9.42 -13.42 -19.93
C SER A 328 10.57 -12.71 -19.20
N GLU A 329 11.81 -13.15 -19.42
CA GLU A 329 13.02 -12.56 -18.81
C GLU A 329 13.19 -11.07 -19.14
N HIS A 330 12.73 -10.66 -20.33
CA HIS A 330 12.82 -9.28 -20.83
C HIS A 330 11.45 -8.77 -21.30
N GLY A 331 10.36 -9.20 -20.67
CA GLY A 331 8.99 -8.87 -21.09
C GLY A 331 8.66 -7.37 -21.02
N SER A 332 9.39 -6.61 -20.20
CA SER A 332 9.35 -5.15 -20.22
C SER A 332 9.82 -4.53 -21.55
N GLN A 333 10.72 -5.19 -22.29
CA GLN A 333 11.21 -4.74 -23.61
C GLN A 333 10.29 -5.16 -24.76
N GLU A 334 9.32 -6.05 -24.52
CA GLU A 334 8.36 -6.48 -25.54
C GLU A 334 7.36 -5.38 -25.90
N ALA A 335 6.68 -5.54 -27.04
CA ALA A 335 5.58 -4.64 -27.40
C ALA A 335 4.42 -4.84 -26.40
N PRO A 336 3.79 -3.75 -25.90
CA PRO A 336 2.80 -3.86 -24.84
C PRO A 336 1.55 -4.60 -25.34
N HIS A 337 1.18 -5.66 -24.62
CA HIS A 337 0.09 -6.57 -24.97
C HIS A 337 -1.30 -5.93 -24.72
N GLU A 338 -2.29 -6.29 -25.55
CA GLU A 338 -3.71 -5.97 -25.32
C GLU A 338 -4.43 -7.27 -24.93
N CYS A 339 -4.88 -7.37 -23.69
CA CYS A 339 -5.58 -8.55 -23.17
C CYS A 339 -6.83 -8.86 -23.98
N THR A 340 -7.18 -10.14 -24.09
CA THR A 340 -8.34 -10.60 -24.85
C THR A 340 -9.26 -11.46 -23.98
N THR A 341 -10.58 -11.34 -24.19
CA THR A 341 -11.58 -12.20 -23.55
C THR A 341 -11.51 -13.62 -24.09
N GLN A 342 -11.69 -14.61 -23.22
CA GLN A 342 -11.85 -16.01 -23.62
C GLN A 342 -13.31 -16.49 -23.47
N ASP A 343 -13.62 -17.66 -24.06
CA ASP A 343 -14.95 -18.27 -24.00
C ASP A 343 -15.18 -18.93 -22.63
N THR A 344 -16.17 -18.44 -21.88
CA THR A 344 -16.61 -18.98 -20.59
C THR A 344 -17.76 -19.99 -20.72
N GLY A 345 -18.23 -20.28 -21.95
CA GLY A 345 -19.24 -21.29 -22.24
C GLY A 345 -20.63 -20.94 -21.70
N GLU A 346 -21.19 -21.82 -20.86
CA GLU A 346 -22.52 -21.63 -20.24
C GLU A 346 -22.43 -21.24 -18.75
N GLU A 347 -21.23 -20.89 -18.26
CA GLU A 347 -21.00 -20.39 -16.91
C GLU A 347 -21.60 -18.97 -16.73
N PRO A 348 -22.22 -18.64 -15.57
CA PRO A 348 -22.65 -17.28 -15.27
C PRO A 348 -21.47 -16.38 -14.90
N GLU A 349 -21.58 -15.07 -15.17
CA GLU A 349 -20.62 -14.10 -14.64
C GLU A 349 -20.86 -13.85 -13.14
N LEU A 350 -19.81 -13.44 -12.41
CA LEU A 350 -19.88 -13.24 -10.95
C LEU A 350 -20.96 -12.24 -10.53
N LYS A 351 -21.13 -11.14 -11.30
CA LYS A 351 -22.17 -10.14 -11.06
C LYS A 351 -23.58 -10.72 -11.17
N ASP A 352 -23.80 -11.67 -12.10
CA ASP A 352 -25.09 -12.31 -12.31
C ASP A 352 -25.37 -13.32 -11.18
N MET A 353 -24.34 -14.04 -10.73
CA MET A 353 -24.45 -14.90 -9.54
C MET A 353 -24.77 -14.09 -8.28
N ALA A 354 -24.08 -12.96 -8.06
CA ALA A 354 -24.29 -12.09 -6.91
C ALA A 354 -25.67 -11.41 -6.95
N ALA A 355 -26.07 -10.84 -8.09
CA ALA A 355 -27.38 -10.24 -8.28
C ALA A 355 -28.50 -11.28 -8.08
N LYS A 356 -28.32 -12.51 -8.57
CA LYS A 356 -29.29 -13.58 -8.37
C LYS A 356 -29.35 -14.07 -6.93
N ALA A 357 -28.21 -14.14 -6.24
CA ALA A 357 -28.18 -14.43 -4.81
C ALA A 357 -28.93 -13.35 -4.02
N ILE A 358 -28.70 -12.06 -4.30
CA ILE A 358 -29.42 -10.94 -3.67
C ILE A 358 -30.95 -11.05 -3.94
N GLU A 359 -31.38 -11.29 -5.18
CA GLU A 359 -32.80 -11.48 -5.54
C GLU A 359 -33.45 -12.62 -4.74
N LEU A 360 -32.73 -13.72 -4.53
CA LEU A 360 -33.22 -14.91 -3.83
C LEU A 360 -33.12 -14.82 -2.29
N LEU A 361 -32.23 -13.96 -1.76
CA LEU A 361 -31.99 -13.80 -0.32
C LEU A 361 -32.78 -12.61 0.28
N ASP A 362 -33.08 -11.56 -0.48
CA ASP A 362 -33.94 -10.49 -0.01
C ASP A 362 -35.40 -10.95 0.04
N ASP A 363 -35.84 -11.31 1.24
CA ASP A 363 -37.23 -11.61 1.54
C ASP A 363 -37.95 -10.35 2.04
N PRO A 364 -38.78 -9.69 1.21
CA PRO A 364 -39.54 -8.51 1.64
C PRO A 364 -40.67 -8.86 2.63
N SER A 365 -40.96 -10.15 2.85
CA SER A 365 -41.91 -10.60 3.88
C SER A 365 -41.26 -10.88 5.24
N SER A 366 -39.92 -10.86 5.33
CA SER A 366 -39.14 -11.12 6.55
C SER A 366 -38.42 -9.88 7.05
N ASP A 367 -38.42 -9.69 8.38
CA ASP A 367 -37.65 -8.64 9.06
C ASP A 367 -36.20 -9.06 9.37
N LYS A 368 -35.82 -10.31 9.08
CA LYS A 368 -34.52 -10.89 9.45
C LYS A 368 -33.37 -10.48 8.53
N GLY A 369 -33.64 -10.28 7.25
CA GLY A 369 -32.59 -10.00 6.26
C GLY A 369 -31.68 -11.19 5.96
N PHE A 370 -30.50 -10.90 5.42
CA PHE A 370 -29.54 -11.90 4.97
C PHE A 370 -28.07 -11.54 5.22
N TYR A 371 -27.22 -12.57 5.25
CA TYR A 371 -25.77 -12.45 5.07
C TYR A 371 -25.36 -13.10 3.75
N LEU A 372 -24.53 -12.42 2.97
CA LEU A 372 -24.00 -12.89 1.69
C LEU A 372 -22.48 -12.65 1.62
N GLN A 373 -21.70 -13.70 1.36
CA GLN A 373 -20.30 -13.58 0.93
C GLN A 373 -20.21 -13.77 -0.60
N VAL A 374 -19.42 -12.94 -1.27
CA VAL A 374 -19.15 -12.99 -2.71
C VAL A 374 -17.64 -12.88 -2.95
N GLU A 375 -17.08 -13.74 -3.79
CA GLU A 375 -15.63 -13.81 -4.03
C GLU A 375 -15.29 -13.81 -5.53
N SER A 376 -14.35 -12.95 -5.93
CA SER A 376 -13.58 -13.11 -7.18
C SER A 376 -12.26 -13.81 -6.84
N ALA A 377 -12.31 -15.15 -6.85
CA ALA A 377 -11.26 -15.99 -6.29
C ALA A 377 -10.02 -16.09 -7.18
N SER A 378 -10.18 -15.83 -8.48
CA SER A 378 -9.11 -16.05 -9.45
C SER A 378 -8.13 -14.88 -9.55
N ILE A 379 -8.33 -13.74 -8.86
CA ILE A 379 -7.31 -12.67 -8.80
C ILE A 379 -6.01 -13.24 -8.22
N ASP A 380 -6.05 -13.88 -7.05
CA ASP A 380 -4.98 -14.69 -6.46
C ASP A 380 -4.46 -15.78 -7.41
N LYS A 381 -5.37 -16.60 -7.94
CA LYS A 381 -4.99 -17.80 -8.73
C LYS A 381 -4.38 -17.43 -10.08
N ARG A 382 -4.52 -16.18 -10.50
CA ARG A 382 -3.83 -15.56 -11.64
C ARG A 382 -2.49 -14.96 -11.22
N ASN A 383 -2.42 -14.26 -10.09
CA ASN A 383 -1.15 -13.81 -9.48
C ASN A 383 -0.17 -14.97 -9.25
N HIS A 384 -0.61 -16.08 -8.62
CA HIS A 384 0.18 -17.31 -8.46
C HIS A 384 0.78 -17.79 -9.77
N SER A 385 0.03 -17.68 -10.87
CA SER A 385 0.46 -18.11 -12.19
C SER A 385 1.22 -17.03 -12.98
N ALA A 386 1.54 -15.89 -12.36
CA ALA A 386 2.11 -14.71 -13.01
C ALA A 386 1.32 -14.25 -14.26
N ASP A 387 0.00 -14.41 -14.23
CA ASP A 387 -0.89 -14.15 -15.37
C ASP A 387 -1.50 -12.75 -15.26
N LEU A 388 -0.84 -11.78 -15.87
CA LEU A 388 -1.20 -10.37 -15.77
C LEU A 388 -2.60 -10.07 -16.33
N CYS A 389 -2.94 -10.61 -17.50
CA CYS A 389 -4.26 -10.42 -18.08
C CYS A 389 -5.35 -11.11 -17.25
N GLY A 390 -5.06 -12.28 -16.68
CA GLY A 390 -5.93 -12.94 -15.72
C GLY A 390 -6.24 -12.08 -14.49
N VAL A 391 -5.22 -11.50 -13.84
CA VAL A 391 -5.41 -10.63 -12.65
C VAL A 391 -6.31 -9.44 -12.98
N ILE A 392 -6.06 -8.78 -14.11
CA ILE A 392 -6.86 -7.65 -14.60
C ILE A 392 -8.32 -8.08 -14.83
N GLY A 393 -8.55 -9.16 -15.58
CA GLY A 393 -9.90 -9.62 -15.96
C GLY A 393 -10.76 -10.10 -14.78
N GLU A 394 -10.14 -10.68 -13.75
CA GLU A 394 -10.86 -11.10 -12.54
C GLU A 394 -11.10 -9.92 -11.56
N THR A 395 -10.29 -8.87 -11.64
CA THR A 395 -10.53 -7.60 -10.91
C THR A 395 -11.66 -6.80 -11.57
N ASP A 396 -11.70 -6.74 -12.91
CA ASP A 396 -12.83 -6.22 -13.70
C ASP A 396 -14.15 -6.93 -13.36
N ARG A 397 -14.10 -8.27 -13.29
CA ARG A 397 -15.23 -9.11 -12.86
C ARG A 397 -15.68 -8.82 -11.43
N LEU A 398 -14.76 -8.48 -10.53
CA LEU A 398 -15.10 -8.04 -9.17
C LEU A 398 -15.72 -6.64 -9.17
N ASP A 399 -15.22 -5.68 -9.95
CA ASP A 399 -15.74 -4.32 -9.97
C ASP A 399 -17.22 -4.27 -10.36
N GLU A 400 -17.60 -4.95 -11.44
CA GLU A 400 -19.02 -5.05 -11.85
C GLU A 400 -19.91 -5.65 -10.75
N THR A 401 -19.35 -6.58 -9.97
CA THR A 401 -20.03 -7.26 -8.86
C THR A 401 -20.19 -6.35 -7.65
N VAL A 402 -19.14 -5.61 -7.28
CA VAL A 402 -19.15 -4.57 -6.25
C VAL A 402 -20.15 -3.48 -6.62
N LYS A 403 -20.15 -3.03 -7.88
CA LYS A 403 -21.11 -2.04 -8.38
C LYS A 403 -22.56 -2.53 -8.22
N ALA A 404 -22.86 -3.77 -8.58
CA ALA A 404 -24.18 -4.36 -8.41
C ALA A 404 -24.62 -4.42 -6.93
N ALA A 405 -23.72 -4.80 -6.02
CA ALA A 405 -23.99 -4.81 -4.58
C ALA A 405 -24.23 -3.39 -4.02
N LEU A 406 -23.44 -2.39 -4.45
CA LEU A 406 -23.64 -0.98 -4.09
C LEU A 406 -24.96 -0.42 -4.64
N ASP A 407 -25.33 -0.75 -5.88
CA ASP A 407 -26.59 -0.32 -6.49
C ASP A 407 -27.80 -0.91 -5.75
N PHE A 408 -27.73 -2.16 -5.28
CA PHE A 408 -28.74 -2.74 -4.39
C PHE A 408 -28.77 -2.03 -3.03
N ALA A 409 -27.63 -1.87 -2.36
CA ALA A 409 -27.57 -1.28 -1.03
C ALA A 409 -28.02 0.19 -0.99
N LYS A 410 -27.81 0.95 -2.08
CA LYS A 410 -28.37 2.29 -2.29
C LYS A 410 -29.90 2.30 -2.41
N GLN A 411 -30.51 1.23 -2.94
CA GLN A 411 -31.97 1.10 -3.09
C GLN A 411 -32.64 0.58 -1.81
N ASP A 412 -32.04 -0.41 -1.15
CA ASP A 412 -32.54 -0.98 0.11
C ASP A 412 -32.32 -0.05 1.32
N GLY A 413 -31.20 0.67 1.37
CA GLY A 413 -30.88 1.64 2.42
C GLY A 413 -30.58 1.04 3.81
N ASN A 414 -30.68 -0.28 3.97
CA ASN A 414 -30.49 -1.01 5.22
C ASN A 414 -29.38 -2.08 5.10
N THR A 415 -28.61 -2.07 4.01
CA THR A 415 -27.57 -3.07 3.71
C THR A 415 -26.19 -2.49 3.93
N LEU A 416 -25.37 -3.18 4.72
CA LEU A 416 -23.94 -2.91 4.86
C LEU A 416 -23.19 -3.72 3.79
N VAL A 417 -22.44 -3.04 2.93
CA VAL A 417 -21.56 -3.65 1.93
C VAL A 417 -20.11 -3.43 2.38
N LEU A 418 -19.30 -4.48 2.39
CA LEU A 418 -17.86 -4.40 2.64
C LEU A 418 -17.09 -4.95 1.44
N LEU A 419 -15.92 -4.36 1.16
CA LEU A 419 -14.94 -4.84 0.18
C LEU A 419 -13.56 -4.94 0.83
N SER A 420 -12.88 -6.07 0.64
CA SER A 420 -11.44 -6.20 0.94
C SER A 420 -10.81 -7.32 0.11
N ALA A 421 -9.54 -7.60 0.38
CA ALA A 421 -8.82 -8.80 -0.03
C ALA A 421 -8.45 -9.61 1.22
N ASP A 422 -8.05 -10.86 1.04
CA ASP A 422 -7.70 -11.74 2.15
C ASP A 422 -6.22 -11.63 2.56
N HIS A 423 -5.32 -11.45 1.59
CA HIS A 423 -3.90 -11.08 1.73
C HIS A 423 -3.38 -10.31 0.50
N ALA A 424 -2.18 -9.73 0.60
CA ALA A 424 -1.49 -9.12 -0.55
C ALA A 424 -0.77 -10.19 -1.40
N HIS A 425 -0.37 -9.84 -2.62
CA HIS A 425 0.25 -10.79 -3.55
C HIS A 425 1.53 -10.24 -4.20
N SER A 426 1.94 -10.87 -5.30
CA SER A 426 3.29 -10.80 -5.85
C SER A 426 3.52 -9.68 -6.88
N ALA A 427 2.48 -9.12 -7.48
CA ALA A 427 2.62 -8.17 -8.58
C ALA A 427 3.24 -6.86 -8.11
N GLN A 428 4.17 -6.30 -8.90
CA GLN A 428 4.66 -4.93 -8.72
C GLN A 428 4.62 -4.16 -10.03
N ILE A 429 3.95 -3.00 -10.04
CA ILE A 429 3.99 -2.06 -11.18
C ILE A 429 5.38 -1.43 -11.21
N LEU A 430 6.16 -1.72 -12.25
CA LEU A 430 7.52 -1.21 -12.42
C LEU A 430 7.55 -0.01 -13.38
N TYR A 431 8.70 0.66 -13.48
CA TYR A 431 8.94 1.59 -14.57
C TYR A 431 8.76 0.89 -15.93
N ASP A 432 8.09 1.57 -16.86
CA ASP A 432 7.80 0.98 -18.18
C ASP A 432 9.07 0.82 -19.01
N ALA A 433 9.20 -0.32 -19.69
CA ALA A 433 10.39 -0.69 -20.49
C ALA A 433 11.76 -0.63 -19.77
N THR A 434 11.80 -0.81 -18.44
CA THR A 434 13.06 -1.06 -17.70
C THR A 434 13.27 -2.54 -17.42
N ASP A 435 14.51 -3.00 -17.50
CA ASP A 435 14.88 -4.37 -17.12
C ASP A 435 14.81 -4.54 -15.59
N SER A 436 14.53 -5.78 -15.14
CA SER A 436 14.41 -6.14 -13.73
C SER A 436 14.84 -7.59 -13.51
N VAL A 437 15.28 -7.92 -12.30
CA VAL A 437 15.51 -9.31 -11.86
C VAL A 437 14.22 -10.10 -11.66
N SER A 438 13.08 -9.43 -11.59
CA SER A 438 11.75 -10.04 -11.63
C SER A 438 11.36 -10.46 -13.05
N ALA A 439 10.69 -11.60 -13.20
CA ALA A 439 10.05 -11.95 -14.47
C ALA A 439 8.98 -10.90 -14.82
N THR A 440 8.96 -10.37 -16.04
CA THR A 440 8.09 -9.24 -16.40
C THR A 440 7.09 -9.57 -17.50
N SER A 441 5.89 -8.98 -17.39
CA SER A 441 4.89 -8.89 -18.45
C SER A 441 4.59 -7.41 -18.73
N ARG A 442 4.25 -7.07 -19.96
CA ARG A 442 3.92 -5.69 -20.34
C ARG A 442 2.60 -5.60 -21.09
N VAL A 443 1.72 -4.71 -20.64
CA VAL A 443 0.41 -4.44 -21.26
C VAL A 443 0.28 -2.99 -21.68
N LYS A 444 -0.66 -2.72 -22.59
CA LYS A 444 -1.04 -1.37 -23.01
C LYS A 444 -2.27 -0.92 -22.24
N THR A 445 -2.13 0.16 -21.49
CA THR A 445 -3.21 0.75 -20.66
C THR A 445 -4.30 1.41 -21.50
N ALA A 446 -5.43 1.74 -20.85
CA ALA A 446 -6.48 2.55 -21.45
C ALA A 446 -5.97 3.93 -21.93
N ASP A 447 -4.95 4.50 -21.28
CA ASP A 447 -4.30 5.76 -21.69
C ASP A 447 -3.33 5.59 -22.87
N GLY A 448 -3.15 4.37 -23.37
CA GLY A 448 -2.29 4.05 -24.51
C GLY A 448 -0.79 3.98 -24.18
N VAL A 449 -0.41 4.13 -22.92
CA VAL A 449 0.96 3.95 -22.43
C VAL A 449 1.22 2.50 -22.00
N GLY A 450 2.48 2.08 -22.00
CA GLY A 450 2.88 0.77 -21.51
C GLY A 450 2.84 0.70 -19.98
N MET A 451 2.50 -0.48 -19.45
CA MET A 451 2.63 -0.83 -18.04
C MET A 451 3.41 -2.14 -17.94
N THR A 452 4.60 -2.08 -17.34
CA THR A 452 5.39 -3.25 -16.95
C THR A 452 4.95 -3.71 -15.56
N VAL A 453 4.70 -5.01 -15.40
CA VAL A 453 4.48 -5.65 -14.09
C VAL A 453 5.52 -6.74 -13.87
N GLY A 454 6.17 -6.72 -12.72
CA GLY A 454 7.16 -7.70 -12.28
C GLY A 454 6.61 -8.71 -11.28
N TRP A 455 7.13 -9.94 -11.35
CA TRP A 455 6.81 -11.06 -10.47
C TRP A 455 8.04 -11.49 -9.67
N GLY A 456 8.29 -10.81 -8.55
CA GLY A 456 9.57 -10.93 -7.82
C GLY A 456 9.67 -12.08 -6.81
N THR A 457 8.55 -12.70 -6.40
CA THR A 457 8.49 -13.56 -5.20
C THR A 457 8.97 -15.01 -5.39
N LEU A 458 9.35 -15.40 -6.61
CA LEU A 458 10.01 -16.68 -6.91
C LEU A 458 11.24 -16.42 -7.80
N PRO A 459 12.22 -17.35 -7.87
CA PRO A 459 13.33 -17.21 -8.79
C PRO A 459 12.86 -17.17 -10.25
N MET A 460 13.38 -16.24 -11.04
CA MET A 460 13.11 -16.07 -12.48
C MET A 460 13.02 -17.42 -13.23
N ASP A 461 14.04 -18.27 -13.10
CA ASP A 461 14.10 -19.59 -13.74
C ASP A 461 12.90 -20.49 -13.39
N THR A 462 12.44 -20.45 -12.13
CA THR A 462 11.26 -21.21 -11.70
C THR A 462 9.98 -20.66 -12.34
N ILE A 463 9.83 -19.34 -12.42
CA ILE A 463 8.65 -18.69 -13.04
C ILE A 463 8.57 -19.03 -14.54
N LEU A 464 9.72 -19.03 -15.23
CA LEU A 464 9.76 -19.25 -16.68
C LEU A 464 9.71 -20.73 -17.08
N ASN A 465 10.29 -21.64 -16.28
CA ASN A 465 10.53 -23.03 -16.70
C ASN A 465 9.74 -24.11 -15.94
N ASP A 466 9.15 -23.83 -14.77
CA ASP A 466 8.27 -24.81 -14.08
C ASP A 466 6.79 -24.56 -14.40
N PRO A 467 6.10 -25.45 -15.15
CA PRO A 467 4.67 -25.32 -15.43
C PRO A 467 3.76 -25.48 -14.19
N LYS A 468 4.33 -25.81 -13.02
CA LYS A 468 3.66 -25.87 -11.71
C LYS A 468 4.07 -24.73 -10.77
N MET A 469 4.82 -23.73 -11.26
CA MET A 469 5.21 -22.58 -10.45
C MET A 469 3.99 -21.86 -9.86
N SER A 470 4.22 -21.25 -8.70
CA SER A 470 3.20 -20.59 -7.89
C SER A 470 3.88 -19.46 -7.12
N THR A 471 3.77 -18.22 -7.63
CA THR A 471 4.29 -17.02 -6.95
C THR A 471 3.70 -16.91 -5.55
N GLN A 472 4.35 -16.17 -4.66
CA GLN A 472 3.98 -16.15 -3.24
C GLN A 472 3.07 -14.98 -2.91
N HIS A 473 2.18 -15.19 -1.94
CA HIS A 473 1.50 -14.09 -1.26
C HIS A 473 2.54 -13.20 -0.55
N THR A 474 2.13 -11.99 -0.17
CA THR A 474 2.97 -11.07 0.59
C THR A 474 2.27 -10.56 1.85
N GLY A 475 3.06 -10.15 2.85
CA GLY A 475 2.57 -9.69 4.15
C GLY A 475 2.04 -8.24 4.19
N SER A 476 2.18 -7.46 3.11
CA SER A 476 1.75 -6.06 3.05
C SER A 476 0.29 -5.89 3.49
N GLN A 477 -0.02 -4.85 4.28
CA GLN A 477 -1.41 -4.59 4.67
C GLN A 477 -2.31 -4.29 3.47
N LEU A 478 -3.62 -4.39 3.70
CA LEU A 478 -4.64 -4.29 2.66
C LEU A 478 -5.65 -3.19 2.94
N ARG A 479 -6.22 -2.63 1.87
CA ARG A 479 -7.40 -1.75 1.92
C ARG A 479 -8.64 -2.54 2.37
N ILE A 480 -9.38 -1.97 3.31
CA ILE A 480 -10.76 -2.35 3.63
C ILE A 480 -11.68 -1.16 3.35
N ALA A 481 -12.86 -1.42 2.80
CA ALA A 481 -13.81 -0.38 2.43
C ALA A 481 -15.26 -0.80 2.73
N ALA A 482 -16.14 0.15 3.06
CA ALA A 482 -17.52 -0.14 3.40
C ALA A 482 -18.53 0.95 3.00
N TYR A 483 -19.79 0.56 2.81
CA TYR A 483 -20.93 1.42 2.49
C TYR A 483 -22.18 0.96 3.25
N GLY A 484 -23.00 1.90 3.72
CA GLY A 484 -24.27 1.61 4.41
C GLY A 484 -24.17 1.61 5.94
N PRO A 485 -25.21 1.12 6.66
CA PRO A 485 -25.30 1.25 8.11
C PRO A 485 -24.13 0.58 8.86
N GLY A 486 -23.33 1.39 9.56
CA GLY A 486 -22.20 0.92 10.37
C GLY A 486 -20.86 0.86 9.62
N ALA A 487 -20.84 1.28 8.35
CA ALA A 487 -19.64 1.32 7.49
C ALA A 487 -18.49 2.13 8.09
N GLU A 488 -18.77 3.12 8.95
CA GLU A 488 -17.75 3.95 9.57
C GLU A 488 -16.74 3.13 10.38
N ASN A 489 -17.12 1.95 10.90
CA ASN A 489 -16.28 1.10 11.75
C ASN A 489 -15.11 0.40 11.03
N VAL A 490 -14.95 0.56 9.71
CA VAL A 490 -13.74 0.11 8.99
C VAL A 490 -12.66 1.20 8.90
N ILE A 491 -12.94 2.43 9.37
CA ILE A 491 -12.08 3.59 9.12
C ILE A 491 -10.85 3.63 10.04
N GLY A 492 -9.67 3.79 9.46
CA GLY A 492 -8.38 3.85 10.17
C GLY A 492 -7.56 2.57 9.95
N GLN A 493 -6.74 2.21 10.94
CA GLN A 493 -6.10 0.89 11.01
C GLN A 493 -6.94 -0.09 11.84
N THR A 494 -7.13 -1.32 11.35
CA THR A 494 -7.80 -2.44 12.05
C THR A 494 -7.00 -3.75 11.87
N ASP A 495 -7.44 -4.86 12.46
CA ASP A 495 -7.07 -6.22 12.02
C ASP A 495 -8.23 -6.88 11.25
N GLN A 496 -7.93 -7.86 10.40
CA GLN A 496 -8.92 -8.67 9.68
C GLN A 496 -9.98 -9.30 10.60
N THR A 497 -9.64 -9.65 11.84
CA THR A 497 -10.59 -10.14 12.85
C THR A 497 -11.57 -9.08 13.36
N ASP A 498 -11.26 -7.78 13.29
CA ASP A 498 -12.24 -6.70 13.58
C ASP A 498 -13.36 -6.66 12.53
N THR A 499 -13.14 -7.18 11.32
CA THR A 499 -14.16 -7.28 10.26
C THR A 499 -15.32 -8.19 10.67
N PHE A 500 -15.03 -9.31 11.34
CA PHE A 500 -16.04 -10.21 11.91
C PHE A 500 -16.96 -9.45 12.86
N PHE A 501 -16.37 -8.72 13.82
CA PHE A 501 -17.13 -7.96 14.81
C PHE A 501 -17.87 -6.78 14.19
N THR A 502 -17.31 -6.14 13.17
CA THR A 502 -18.01 -5.08 12.41
C THR A 502 -19.30 -5.61 11.78
N MET A 503 -19.25 -6.74 11.09
CA MET A 503 -20.42 -7.37 10.47
C MET A 503 -21.42 -7.90 11.52
N ALA A 504 -20.95 -8.63 12.53
CA ALA A 504 -21.78 -9.17 13.60
C ALA A 504 -22.50 -8.05 14.39
N ASN A 505 -21.79 -6.98 14.75
CA ASN A 505 -22.34 -5.84 15.47
C ASN A 505 -23.37 -5.06 14.63
N ALA A 506 -23.20 -4.98 13.32
CA ALA A 506 -24.19 -4.38 12.42
C ALA A 506 -25.48 -5.22 12.33
N LEU A 507 -25.34 -6.55 12.24
CA LEU A 507 -26.45 -7.52 12.18
C LEU A 507 -27.11 -7.83 13.54
N LYS A 508 -26.52 -7.37 14.66
CA LYS A 508 -26.95 -7.68 16.04
C LYS A 508 -26.77 -9.17 16.38
N LEU A 509 -25.70 -9.77 15.90
CA LEU A 509 -25.30 -11.14 16.19
C LEU A 509 -24.25 -11.17 17.32
N GLY A 510 -24.29 -12.22 18.14
CA GLY A 510 -23.39 -12.39 19.29
C GLY A 510 -24.07 -12.17 20.65
N ASP A 511 -23.36 -12.53 21.71
CA ASP A 511 -23.79 -12.40 23.12
C ASP A 511 -23.06 -11.27 23.88
N TRP A 512 -22.34 -10.42 23.14
CA TRP A 512 -21.59 -9.28 23.65
C TRP A 512 -22.28 -7.95 23.37
N GLU A 513 -21.91 -6.90 24.12
CA GLU A 513 -22.41 -5.54 23.93
C GLU A 513 -21.51 -4.79 22.94
N PRO A 514 -22.03 -4.28 21.80
CA PRO A 514 -21.28 -3.43 20.88
C PRO A 514 -20.84 -2.12 21.53
N ALA A 515 -19.71 -1.57 21.10
CA ALA A 515 -19.23 -0.26 21.54
C ALA A 515 -20.26 0.82 21.20
N LYS A 516 -20.50 1.73 22.14
CA LYS A 516 -21.35 2.90 21.90
C LYS A 516 -20.62 3.88 20.98
N ALA A 517 -21.35 4.46 20.04
CA ALA A 517 -20.77 5.40 19.10
C ALA A 517 -20.13 6.61 19.83
N ASN A 518 -18.87 6.91 19.48
CA ASN A 518 -18.11 8.02 20.04
C ASN A 518 -18.21 9.25 19.12
N ASN A 519 -19.02 10.23 19.53
CA ASN A 519 -19.28 11.46 18.80
C ASN A 519 -18.02 12.27 18.39
N LYS A 520 -16.83 12.01 18.95
CA LYS A 520 -15.60 12.70 18.55
C LYS A 520 -15.05 12.27 17.19
N ASN A 521 -15.32 11.02 16.76
CA ASN A 521 -14.74 10.41 15.57
C ASN A 521 -15.81 9.98 14.54
N GLN A 522 -17.06 10.45 14.74
CA GLN A 522 -18.14 10.26 13.79
C GLN A 522 -17.93 11.15 12.56
N VAL A 523 -18.01 10.53 11.38
CA VAL A 523 -18.08 11.19 10.08
C VAL A 523 -19.35 10.72 9.40
N ASP A 524 -20.09 11.65 8.81
CA ASP A 524 -21.26 11.34 8.00
C ASP A 524 -20.81 11.09 6.56
N VAL A 525 -20.39 9.87 6.28
CA VAL A 525 -19.85 9.45 4.98
C VAL A 525 -20.85 9.59 3.82
N SER A 526 -22.15 9.79 4.12
CA SER A 526 -23.17 10.04 3.09
C SER A 526 -23.10 11.44 2.48
N LYS A 527 -22.31 12.36 3.07
CA LYS A 527 -22.11 13.73 2.56
C LYS A 527 -21.07 13.86 1.45
N ALA A 528 -20.25 12.83 1.23
CA ALA A 528 -19.18 12.89 0.23
C ALA A 528 -19.73 13.28 -1.14
N ARG A 529 -19.07 14.23 -1.78
CA ARG A 529 -19.36 14.62 -3.15
C ARG A 529 -18.97 13.47 -4.09
N PRO A 530 -19.66 13.30 -5.23
CA PRO A 530 -19.23 12.33 -6.22
C PRO A 530 -17.86 12.75 -6.78
N ALA A 531 -16.91 11.82 -6.77
CA ALA A 531 -15.64 12.00 -7.46
C ALA A 531 -15.87 12.15 -8.98
N VAL A 532 -15.07 12.99 -9.63
CA VAL A 532 -14.97 13.05 -11.09
C VAL A 532 -13.93 12.07 -11.59
N ASN A 533 -14.07 11.63 -12.83
CA ASN A 533 -13.03 10.88 -13.52
C ASN A 533 -11.90 11.85 -13.91
N ALA A 534 -10.82 11.89 -13.14
CA ALA A 534 -9.72 12.84 -13.36
C ALA A 534 -9.10 12.68 -14.77
N ARG A 535 -9.15 11.47 -15.34
CA ARG A 535 -8.74 11.18 -16.72
C ARG A 535 -9.36 12.10 -17.78
N ASP A 536 -10.61 12.52 -17.60
CA ASP A 536 -11.33 13.35 -18.58
C ASP A 536 -10.81 14.80 -18.61
N ASN A 537 -10.08 15.24 -17.57
CA ASN A 537 -9.64 16.62 -17.37
C ASN A 537 -8.11 16.79 -17.18
N CYS A 538 -7.41 15.73 -16.75
CA CYS A 538 -5.99 15.77 -16.39
C CYS A 538 -5.05 15.54 -17.58
N TYR A 539 -5.47 14.72 -18.55
CA TYR A 539 -4.70 14.43 -19.76
C TYR A 539 -5.18 15.30 -20.93
N LEU A 540 -4.47 15.19 -22.07
CA LEU A 540 -4.57 16.03 -23.27
C LEU A 540 -3.82 17.36 -23.12
N VAL A 541 -2.72 17.48 -23.88
CA VAL A 541 -1.84 18.65 -23.98
C VAL A 541 -2.56 19.83 -24.63
N THR A 542 -3.42 20.46 -23.84
CA THR A 542 -3.90 21.82 -24.02
C THR A 542 -3.15 22.71 -23.04
N GLN A 543 -3.11 24.03 -23.28
CA GLN A 543 -2.46 24.96 -22.34
C GLN A 543 -3.18 25.07 -21.00
N ASP A 544 -4.30 24.37 -20.81
CA ASP A 544 -5.14 24.38 -19.60
C ASP A 544 -4.83 23.22 -18.63
N SER A 545 -4.07 22.19 -19.01
CA SER A 545 -3.81 21.02 -18.13
C SER A 545 -2.90 21.33 -16.93
N SER A 546 -2.31 22.54 -16.88
CA SER A 546 -1.50 23.04 -15.76
C SER A 546 -2.32 23.73 -14.66
N LYS A 547 -3.65 23.82 -14.80
CA LYS A 547 -4.51 24.47 -13.81
C LYS A 547 -4.74 23.58 -12.59
N ALA A 548 -4.50 24.17 -11.41
CA ALA A 548 -4.71 23.51 -10.12
C ALA A 548 -6.14 22.96 -10.02
N GLY A 549 -6.26 21.67 -9.69
CA GLY A 549 -7.54 20.99 -9.48
C GLY A 549 -8.11 20.28 -10.71
N ASN A 550 -7.51 20.41 -11.90
CA ASN A 550 -7.95 19.63 -13.07
C ASN A 550 -7.69 18.12 -12.94
N CYS A 551 -6.65 17.74 -12.17
CA CYS A 551 -6.31 16.34 -11.88
C CYS A 551 -6.86 15.83 -10.53
N ALA A 552 -7.47 16.71 -9.73
CA ALA A 552 -8.03 16.37 -8.43
C ALA A 552 -9.37 15.65 -8.62
N GLN A 553 -9.55 14.49 -7.99
CA GLN A 553 -10.74 13.66 -8.15
C GLN A 553 -11.99 14.28 -7.52
N PHE A 554 -11.85 15.23 -6.59
CA PHE A 554 -12.95 16.04 -6.05
C PHE A 554 -12.87 17.52 -6.45
N GLY A 555 -11.94 17.86 -7.35
CA GLY A 555 -11.64 19.23 -7.75
C GLY A 555 -11.19 20.11 -6.59
N ALA A 556 -11.09 21.42 -6.84
CA ALA A 556 -10.59 22.36 -5.83
C ALA A 556 -11.48 22.53 -4.59
N GLU A 557 -12.76 22.18 -4.73
CA GLU A 557 -13.75 22.25 -3.65
C GLU A 557 -13.61 21.10 -2.63
N GLY A 558 -12.90 20.01 -2.98
CA GLY A 558 -12.67 18.85 -2.11
C GLY A 558 -13.91 17.97 -1.87
N GLU A 559 -13.70 16.82 -1.22
CA GLU A 559 -14.73 15.78 -1.00
C GLU A 559 -15.96 16.28 -0.22
N GLY A 560 -15.80 17.29 0.66
CA GLY A 560 -16.91 17.95 1.36
C GLY A 560 -17.47 17.18 2.55
N LEU A 561 -16.69 16.26 3.12
CA LEU A 561 -17.04 15.53 4.36
C LEU A 561 -16.86 16.37 5.61
N ASP A 562 -15.85 17.23 5.64
CA ASP A 562 -15.53 18.08 6.79
C ASP A 562 -15.05 19.48 6.35
N ASP A 563 -15.92 20.48 6.49
CA ASP A 563 -15.62 21.88 6.19
C ASP A 563 -14.85 22.61 7.29
N SER A 564 -14.56 21.96 8.43
CA SER A 564 -13.95 22.60 9.59
C SER A 564 -12.56 23.15 9.27
N LYS A 565 -12.23 24.30 9.87
CA LYS A 565 -11.02 25.05 9.56
C LYS A 565 -9.93 24.79 10.58
N ALA A 566 -8.75 24.45 10.08
CA ALA A 566 -7.54 24.35 10.86
C ALA A 566 -6.87 25.73 10.95
N LYS A 567 -6.21 25.98 12.08
CA LYS A 567 -5.29 27.10 12.23
C LYS A 567 -3.91 26.75 11.68
N ASN A 568 -3.50 25.49 11.83
CA ASN A 568 -2.22 24.98 11.32
C ASN A 568 -2.42 23.72 10.47
N VAL A 569 -1.54 23.50 9.50
CA VAL A 569 -1.41 22.20 8.79
C VAL A 569 0.01 21.68 9.00
N VAL A 570 0.12 20.38 9.25
CA VAL A 570 1.39 19.64 9.25
C VAL A 570 1.30 18.48 8.26
N PHE A 571 2.11 18.54 7.21
CA PHE A 571 2.38 17.41 6.34
C PHE A 571 3.52 16.58 6.92
N MET A 572 3.29 15.27 7.06
CA MET A 572 4.24 14.28 7.49
C MET A 572 4.46 13.31 6.31
N ILE A 573 5.61 13.41 5.66
CA ILE A 573 5.96 12.60 4.48
C ILE A 573 6.98 11.54 4.86
N ALA A 574 6.69 10.27 4.56
CA ALA A 574 7.68 9.21 4.56
C ALA A 574 7.99 8.84 3.10
N ASP A 575 9.13 9.31 2.59
CA ASP A 575 9.57 9.12 1.19
C ASP A 575 9.60 7.60 0.88
N GLY A 576 9.06 7.18 -0.26
CA GLY A 576 9.09 5.79 -0.72
C GLY A 576 8.32 4.76 0.13
N THR A 577 7.39 5.17 0.98
CA THR A 577 6.77 4.30 1.99
C THR A 577 5.37 3.78 1.62
N GLY A 578 5.31 2.62 0.94
CA GLY A 578 4.06 1.93 0.65
C GLY A 578 3.49 1.14 1.84
N ASP A 579 2.34 0.48 1.63
CA ASP A 579 1.71 -0.39 2.63
C ASP A 579 2.61 -1.59 3.05
N SER A 580 3.60 -1.96 2.22
CA SER A 580 4.60 -3.00 2.51
C SER A 580 5.68 -2.51 3.48
N GLU A 581 6.21 -1.31 3.23
CA GLU A 581 7.15 -0.63 4.12
C GLU A 581 6.51 -0.34 5.50
N ILE A 582 5.25 0.14 5.53
CA ILE A 582 4.51 0.35 6.79
C ILE A 582 4.33 -0.96 7.57
N THR A 583 3.92 -2.05 6.92
CA THR A 583 3.72 -3.32 7.64
C THR A 583 5.03 -3.94 8.09
N SER A 584 6.07 -3.95 7.27
CA SER A 584 7.37 -4.54 7.68
C SER A 584 7.99 -3.75 8.85
N ALA A 585 7.83 -2.43 8.88
CA ALA A 585 8.20 -1.63 10.02
C ALA A 585 7.34 -1.93 11.27
N ARG A 586 6.02 -2.07 11.13
CA ARG A 586 5.13 -2.48 12.24
C ARG A 586 5.55 -3.83 12.82
N ASP A 587 5.68 -4.84 11.97
CA ASP A 587 5.99 -6.22 12.34
C ASP A 587 7.36 -6.32 13.06
N TYR A 588 8.32 -5.48 12.67
CA TYR A 588 9.64 -5.39 13.29
C TYR A 588 9.69 -4.55 14.58
N LEU A 589 8.98 -3.41 14.65
CA LEU A 589 9.07 -2.47 15.78
C LEU A 589 8.10 -2.80 16.91
N VAL A 590 6.87 -3.20 16.58
CA VAL A 590 5.75 -3.37 17.53
C VAL A 590 5.04 -4.72 17.43
N GLY A 591 5.39 -5.56 16.46
CA GLY A 591 4.77 -6.86 16.19
C GLY A 591 3.60 -6.74 15.22
N ALA A 592 3.25 -7.85 14.57
CA ALA A 592 2.19 -7.93 13.57
C ALA A 592 0.79 -7.75 14.17
N SER A 593 0.67 -7.96 15.49
CA SER A 593 -0.52 -7.65 16.31
C SER A 593 -0.49 -6.22 16.89
N GLY A 594 0.63 -5.51 16.75
CA GLY A 594 0.88 -4.19 17.31
C GLY A 594 0.22 -3.06 16.51
N ARG A 595 0.39 -1.84 17.02
CA ARG A 595 0.00 -0.59 16.32
C ARG A 595 1.13 0.42 16.45
N LEU A 596 1.55 0.99 15.32
CA LEU A 596 2.51 2.09 15.29
C LEU A 596 1.94 3.31 16.04
N PRO A 597 2.60 3.81 17.10
CA PRO A 597 1.96 4.79 17.99
C PRO A 597 1.58 6.11 17.32
N GLY A 598 2.33 6.54 16.29
CA GLY A 598 1.99 7.65 15.41
C GLY A 598 1.02 7.25 14.30
N VAL A 599 1.55 6.58 13.26
CA VAL A 599 0.93 6.38 11.94
C VAL A 599 -0.35 5.54 11.99
N ASP A 600 -0.41 4.46 12.75
CA ASP A 600 -1.62 3.62 12.81
C ASP A 600 -2.73 4.23 13.65
N ASN A 601 -2.40 5.20 14.51
CA ASN A 601 -3.36 5.85 15.40
C ASN A 601 -3.94 7.16 14.83
N MET A 602 -3.63 7.48 13.57
CA MET A 602 -4.29 8.54 12.80
C MET A 602 -5.80 8.25 12.62
N ALA A 603 -6.62 9.30 12.58
CA ALA A 603 -8.07 9.16 12.71
C ALA A 603 -8.79 8.75 11.42
N PHE A 604 -8.35 9.18 10.24
CA PHE A 604 -8.99 8.86 8.95
C PHE A 604 -7.94 8.27 8.01
N THR A 605 -8.34 7.32 7.16
CA THR A 605 -7.43 6.63 6.22
C THR A 605 -8.11 6.44 4.88
N GLY A 606 -7.44 6.79 3.80
CA GLY A 606 -7.86 6.50 2.42
C GLY A 606 -6.65 6.15 1.55
N SER A 607 -6.81 6.25 0.23
CA SER A 607 -5.71 5.96 -0.71
C SER A 607 -5.63 6.98 -1.84
N ALA A 608 -4.41 7.34 -2.27
CA ALA A 608 -4.17 8.34 -3.32
C ALA A 608 -3.36 7.77 -4.50
N THR A 609 -3.78 8.07 -5.73
CA THR A 609 -2.96 7.83 -6.93
C THR A 609 -1.81 8.84 -7.04
N THR A 610 -0.65 8.38 -7.50
CA THR A 610 0.61 9.16 -7.46
C THR A 610 1.25 9.39 -8.84
N TYR A 611 0.64 8.90 -9.92
CA TYR A 611 1.21 8.94 -11.28
C TYR A 611 1.70 10.34 -11.71
N PRO A 612 2.86 10.48 -12.39
CA PRO A 612 3.34 11.71 -13.00
C PRO A 612 2.81 11.86 -14.45
N LEU A 613 3.20 12.92 -15.14
CA LEU A 613 2.89 13.17 -16.55
C LEU A 613 4.16 13.32 -17.40
N GLU A 614 4.18 12.75 -18.60
CA GLU A 614 5.31 12.85 -19.53
C GLU A 614 5.38 14.24 -20.20
N ALA A 615 6.47 14.99 -19.96
CA ALA A 615 6.65 16.39 -20.37
C ALA A 615 6.34 16.68 -21.86
N LYS A 616 6.60 15.71 -22.75
CA LYS A 616 6.42 15.86 -24.20
C LYS A 616 5.01 15.50 -24.69
N THR A 617 4.32 14.60 -24.01
CA THR A 617 3.08 13.96 -24.49
C THR A 617 1.86 14.26 -23.61
N GLY A 618 2.05 14.70 -22.37
CA GLY A 618 0.97 14.89 -21.38
C GLY A 618 0.22 13.60 -21.03
N LEU A 619 0.78 12.44 -21.37
CA LEU A 619 0.27 11.13 -20.98
C LEU A 619 0.83 10.74 -19.60
N PRO A 620 0.17 9.87 -18.83
CA PRO A 620 0.71 9.44 -17.55
C PRO A 620 1.99 8.62 -17.75
N GLY A 621 3.01 8.93 -16.95
CA GLY A 621 3.93 7.87 -16.49
C GLY A 621 3.19 7.06 -15.42
N LEU A 622 3.57 5.81 -15.18
CA LEU A 622 2.88 4.98 -14.16
C LEU A 622 3.65 4.85 -12.85
N VAL A 623 4.87 5.40 -12.79
CA VAL A 623 5.71 5.46 -11.58
C VAL A 623 6.29 6.87 -11.47
N THR A 624 6.03 7.54 -10.34
CA THR A 624 6.52 8.90 -10.06
C THR A 624 7.89 8.87 -9.39
N ASP A 625 8.64 9.96 -9.53
CA ASP A 625 9.70 10.31 -8.59
C ASP A 625 9.18 11.31 -7.54
N SER A 626 9.96 11.51 -6.47
CA SER A 626 9.65 12.44 -5.37
C SER A 626 9.44 13.90 -5.77
N ALA A 627 9.79 14.33 -7.00
CA ALA A 627 9.62 15.70 -7.45
C ALA A 627 8.23 15.97 -8.04
N ALA A 628 7.76 15.10 -8.93
CA ALA A 628 6.43 15.23 -9.50
C ALA A 628 5.33 15.00 -8.45
N SER A 629 5.55 14.06 -7.52
CA SER A 629 4.65 13.78 -6.40
C SER A 629 4.59 14.93 -5.39
N ALA A 630 5.75 15.46 -4.95
CA ALA A 630 5.79 16.59 -4.02
C ALA A 630 5.22 17.87 -4.62
N THR A 631 5.36 18.08 -5.94
CA THR A 631 4.67 19.16 -6.65
C THR A 631 3.14 18.94 -6.63
N ALA A 632 2.66 17.70 -6.75
CA ALA A 632 1.24 17.39 -6.76
C ALA A 632 0.52 17.79 -5.46
N TRP A 633 1.04 17.45 -4.27
CA TRP A 633 0.39 17.83 -3.01
C TRP A 633 0.68 19.28 -2.57
N ASN A 634 1.72 19.93 -3.08
CA ASN A 634 2.02 21.34 -2.76
C ASN A 634 1.35 22.35 -3.68
N ALA A 635 1.05 21.99 -4.94
CA ALA A 635 0.47 22.88 -5.95
C ALA A 635 -0.91 22.44 -6.49
N GLY A 636 -1.35 21.20 -6.23
CA GLY A 636 -2.60 20.67 -6.79
C GLY A 636 -2.56 20.47 -8.31
N VAL A 637 -1.35 20.33 -8.89
CA VAL A 637 -1.06 20.22 -10.33
C VAL A 637 -0.15 19.02 -10.57
N LYS A 638 -0.44 18.22 -11.60
CA LYS A 638 0.46 17.14 -12.07
C LYS A 638 1.56 17.69 -12.97
N THR A 639 2.76 17.11 -12.86
CA THR A 639 3.93 17.50 -13.65
C THR A 639 4.81 16.29 -13.98
N TYR A 640 5.99 16.52 -14.56
CA TYR A 640 6.90 15.47 -15.02
C TYR A 640 7.95 15.07 -13.99
N ASN A 641 8.42 13.82 -14.06
CA ASN A 641 9.43 13.31 -13.12
C ASN A 641 10.70 14.20 -13.13
N GLY A 642 11.10 14.61 -11.93
CA GLY A 642 12.17 15.58 -11.70
C GLY A 642 11.74 17.05 -11.71
N ALA A 643 10.49 17.41 -12.02
CA ALA A 643 10.01 18.80 -11.96
C ALA A 643 9.67 19.22 -10.52
N ILE A 644 10.10 20.41 -10.13
CA ILE A 644 9.90 20.97 -8.78
C ILE A 644 9.05 22.23 -8.91
N GLY A 645 7.81 22.24 -8.40
CA GLY A 645 6.99 23.44 -8.34
C GLY A 645 6.68 24.10 -9.70
N VAL A 646 6.76 23.34 -10.80
CA VAL A 646 6.50 23.82 -12.17
C VAL A 646 5.53 22.92 -12.93
N ASP A 647 4.81 23.49 -13.90
CA ASP A 647 3.93 22.77 -14.81
C ASP A 647 4.70 21.99 -15.92
N LEU A 648 3.96 21.30 -16.79
CA LEU A 648 4.51 20.56 -17.95
C LEU A 648 5.28 21.41 -18.97
N ALA A 649 5.12 22.73 -18.96
CA ALA A 649 5.87 23.64 -19.80
C ALA A 649 7.05 24.30 -19.03
N GLY A 650 7.28 23.92 -17.78
CA GLY A 650 8.31 24.48 -16.91
C GLY A 650 7.93 25.80 -16.24
N ASN A 651 6.68 26.26 -16.33
CA ASN A 651 6.26 27.49 -15.69
C ASN A 651 6.06 27.26 -14.17
N PRO A 652 6.57 28.14 -13.29
CA PRO A 652 6.25 28.14 -11.87
C PRO A 652 4.73 28.10 -11.60
N VAL A 653 4.30 27.19 -10.73
CA VAL A 653 2.91 27.11 -10.23
C VAL A 653 2.85 27.48 -8.74
N PRO A 654 1.78 28.16 -8.27
CA PRO A 654 1.71 28.60 -6.87
C PRO A 654 1.76 27.43 -5.87
N LEU A 655 2.55 27.58 -4.81
CA LEU A 655 2.67 26.60 -3.74
C LEU A 655 1.84 26.99 -2.50
N LEU A 656 1.33 25.98 -1.78
CA LEU A 656 0.63 26.17 -0.49
C LEU A 656 1.42 27.04 0.51
N SER A 657 2.74 26.88 0.52
CA SER A 657 3.67 27.60 1.41
C SER A 657 3.76 29.10 1.08
N GLU A 658 3.81 29.47 -0.19
CA GLU A 658 3.77 30.86 -0.66
C GLU A 658 2.45 31.53 -0.26
N LEU A 659 1.34 30.82 -0.44
CA LEU A 659 0.01 31.32 -0.10
C LEU A 659 -0.19 31.46 1.40
N ALA A 660 0.32 30.50 2.20
CA ALA A 660 0.35 30.59 3.66
C ALA A 660 1.16 31.81 4.13
N ARG A 661 2.38 32.00 3.60
CA ARG A 661 3.24 33.16 3.89
C ARG A 661 2.55 34.48 3.49
N LYS A 662 1.90 34.54 2.31
CA LYS A 662 1.14 35.69 1.82
C LYS A 662 -0.08 36.02 2.70
N LYS A 663 -0.68 35.01 3.35
CA LYS A 663 -1.74 35.16 4.36
C LYS A 663 -1.21 35.60 5.73
N GLY A 664 0.11 35.73 5.90
CA GLY A 664 0.77 36.11 7.15
C GLY A 664 0.93 34.95 8.14
N MET A 665 0.76 33.70 7.69
CA MET A 665 1.10 32.52 8.45
C MET A 665 2.63 32.34 8.47
N LYS A 666 3.14 31.60 9.47
CA LYS A 666 4.52 31.12 9.43
C LYS A 666 4.64 29.85 8.59
N VAL A 667 5.84 29.60 8.06
CA VAL A 667 6.13 28.44 7.22
C VAL A 667 7.36 27.70 7.74
N GLY A 668 7.27 26.37 7.82
CA GLY A 668 8.34 25.47 8.22
C GLY A 668 8.59 24.36 7.21
N ASN A 669 9.85 23.98 7.01
CA ASN A 669 10.26 22.88 6.14
C ASN A 669 11.37 22.07 6.85
N VAL A 670 11.11 20.79 7.11
CA VAL A 670 11.98 19.91 7.92
C VAL A 670 12.18 18.59 7.19
N THR A 671 13.42 18.11 7.12
CA THR A 671 13.76 16.84 6.46
C THR A 671 15.00 16.19 7.07
N THR A 672 15.15 14.87 6.91
CA THR A 672 16.43 14.16 7.11
C THR A 672 17.31 14.11 5.85
N ALA A 673 16.84 14.60 4.70
CA ALA A 673 17.62 14.72 3.46
C ALA A 673 18.40 16.05 3.36
N GLU A 674 19.15 16.18 2.27
CA GLU A 674 19.54 17.47 1.70
C GLU A 674 18.28 18.33 1.47
N ILE A 675 18.26 19.58 1.93
CA ILE A 675 17.07 20.46 1.81
C ILE A 675 16.80 20.81 0.33
N GLU A 676 17.78 20.62 -0.54
CA GLU A 676 17.68 20.73 -2.00
C GLU A 676 17.09 19.49 -2.69
N ASP A 677 16.90 18.35 -2.00
CA ASP A 677 16.23 17.20 -2.61
C ASP A 677 14.73 17.49 -2.81
N ALA A 678 14.07 16.66 -3.60
CA ALA A 678 12.81 17.03 -4.22
C ALA A 678 11.67 17.38 -3.25
N THR A 679 11.44 16.56 -2.23
CA THR A 679 10.35 16.73 -1.27
C THR A 679 10.40 18.08 -0.53
N PRO A 680 11.53 18.48 0.10
CA PRO A 680 11.67 19.81 0.70
C PRO A 680 11.77 20.92 -0.35
N ALA A 681 12.38 20.68 -1.51
CA ALA A 681 12.49 21.70 -2.56
C ALA A 681 11.12 22.07 -3.16
N ALA A 682 10.25 21.11 -3.44
CA ALA A 682 8.90 21.33 -4.02
C ALA A 682 7.92 21.97 -3.04
N PHE A 683 8.25 22.02 -1.76
CA PHE A 683 7.51 22.81 -0.77
C PHE A 683 7.85 24.31 -0.84
N ALA A 684 8.96 24.73 -1.47
CA ALA A 684 9.48 26.10 -1.34
C ALA A 684 10.11 26.74 -2.59
N THR A 685 10.26 26.01 -3.71
CA THR A 685 11.04 26.46 -4.88
C THR A 685 10.42 26.00 -6.20
N HIS A 686 10.91 26.57 -7.31
CA HIS A 686 10.50 26.21 -8.67
C HIS A 686 11.74 25.87 -9.53
N ALA A 687 11.88 24.62 -9.96
CA ALA A 687 13.00 24.18 -10.77
C ALA A 687 12.61 23.16 -11.85
N LEU A 688 13.22 23.30 -13.04
CA LEU A 688 13.03 22.39 -14.17
C LEU A 688 13.55 20.97 -13.94
N ASN A 689 14.51 20.82 -13.03
CA ASN A 689 15.05 19.52 -12.65
C ASN A 689 15.45 19.52 -11.17
N ARG A 690 15.05 18.50 -10.42
CA ARG A 690 15.38 18.35 -8.99
C ARG A 690 16.88 18.37 -8.71
N LYS A 691 17.76 18.10 -9.69
CA LYS A 691 19.22 18.11 -9.48
C LYS A 691 19.90 19.48 -9.70
N CYS A 692 19.12 20.55 -9.81
CA CYS A 692 19.58 21.95 -9.88
C CYS A 692 19.94 22.54 -8.50
N TYR A 693 20.71 21.82 -7.69
CA TYR A 693 20.91 22.15 -6.26
C TYR A 693 21.54 23.53 -6.04
N GLY A 694 22.72 23.80 -6.62
CA GLY A 694 23.49 25.03 -6.35
C GLY A 694 23.76 25.90 -7.59
N PRO A 695 24.26 27.14 -7.41
CA PRO A 695 24.50 28.10 -8.49
C PRO A 695 25.65 27.74 -9.45
N GLU A 696 26.55 26.82 -9.09
CA GLU A 696 27.66 26.42 -9.97
C GLU A 696 27.23 25.24 -10.86
N VAL A 697 26.75 25.54 -12.06
CA VAL A 697 26.22 24.59 -13.07
C VAL A 697 27.09 23.31 -13.19
N ASP A 698 28.40 23.46 -13.30
CA ASP A 698 29.36 22.36 -13.47
C ASP A 698 29.46 21.42 -12.24
N LYS A 699 28.99 21.86 -11.06
CA LYS A 699 28.94 21.06 -9.82
C LYS A 699 27.61 20.31 -9.64
N ASN A 700 26.54 20.72 -10.33
CA ASN A 700 25.27 20.01 -10.34
C ASN A 700 25.36 18.71 -11.16
N LYS A 701 24.32 17.85 -11.09
CA LYS A 701 24.27 16.65 -11.95
C LYS A 701 24.05 17.07 -13.41
N SER A 702 24.49 16.25 -14.36
CA SER A 702 24.35 16.49 -15.80
C SER A 702 22.90 16.69 -16.27
N SER A 703 21.90 16.20 -15.53
CA SER A 703 20.48 16.47 -15.79
C SER A 703 20.05 17.92 -15.55
N CYS A 704 20.87 18.74 -14.87
CA CYS A 704 20.71 20.19 -14.75
C CYS A 704 21.88 20.97 -15.40
N GLN A 705 22.45 20.43 -16.49
CA GLN A 705 23.48 21.08 -17.29
C GLN A 705 23.02 21.25 -18.74
N GLY A 706 23.69 22.14 -19.49
CA GLY A 706 23.43 22.37 -20.91
C GLY A 706 22.36 23.44 -21.22
N GLU A 707 22.11 23.64 -22.51
CA GLU A 707 21.30 24.76 -23.03
C GLU A 707 19.84 24.71 -22.55
N ASP A 708 19.20 23.53 -22.57
CA ASP A 708 17.82 23.31 -22.07
C ASP A 708 17.65 23.77 -20.60
N MET A 709 18.71 23.67 -19.79
CA MET A 709 18.71 23.99 -18.35
C MET A 709 19.19 25.41 -18.04
N SER A 710 19.78 26.12 -19.01
CA SER A 710 20.37 27.45 -18.81
C SER A 710 19.39 28.47 -18.20
N SER A 711 18.13 28.42 -18.66
CA SER A 711 17.01 29.23 -18.17
C SER A 711 16.65 29.06 -16.69
N GLN A 712 17.16 28.02 -16.00
CA GLN A 712 17.01 27.87 -14.55
C GLN A 712 17.78 28.95 -13.78
N TYR A 713 18.97 29.32 -14.27
CA TYR A 713 19.98 30.01 -13.47
C TYR A 713 19.93 31.54 -13.64
N ARG A 714 20.25 32.28 -12.56
CA ARG A 714 20.09 33.74 -12.45
C ARG A 714 20.89 34.53 -13.48
N GLU A 715 22.08 34.06 -13.86
CA GLU A 715 22.91 34.72 -14.88
C GLU A 715 22.26 34.74 -16.28
N ASN A 716 21.30 33.84 -16.52
CA ASN A 716 20.51 33.76 -17.76
C ASN A 716 19.08 34.32 -17.60
N GLY A 717 18.77 34.99 -16.48
CA GLY A 717 17.46 35.57 -16.18
C GLY A 717 16.48 34.64 -15.46
N GLY A 718 16.91 33.42 -15.10
CA GLY A 718 16.12 32.45 -14.33
C GLY A 718 15.97 32.80 -12.85
N LEU A 719 15.27 31.94 -12.10
CA LEU A 719 15.03 32.11 -10.66
C LEU A 719 16.26 31.78 -9.80
N GLY A 720 17.18 30.97 -10.31
CA GLY A 720 18.36 30.50 -9.60
C GLY A 720 18.28 29.02 -9.24
N SER A 721 19.32 28.54 -8.58
CA SER A 721 19.36 27.17 -8.07
C SER A 721 18.34 26.96 -6.94
N ILE A 722 18.13 25.70 -6.55
CA ILE A 722 17.24 25.36 -5.43
C ILE A 722 17.75 26.00 -4.13
N SER A 723 19.06 25.91 -3.82
CA SER A 723 19.64 26.57 -2.63
C SER A 723 19.52 28.09 -2.65
N GLU A 724 19.59 28.73 -3.81
CA GLU A 724 19.34 30.16 -3.96
C GLU A 724 17.86 30.52 -3.70
N GLN A 725 16.94 29.73 -4.23
CA GLN A 725 15.50 29.95 -4.06
C GLN A 725 15.02 29.65 -2.63
N LEU A 726 15.60 28.68 -1.93
CA LEU A 726 15.32 28.42 -0.51
C LEU A 726 15.63 29.65 0.37
N VAL A 727 16.69 30.40 0.02
CA VAL A 727 17.07 31.65 0.72
C VAL A 727 16.15 32.82 0.34
N ASP A 728 15.67 32.89 -0.90
CA ASP A 728 14.69 33.90 -1.34
C ASP A 728 13.28 33.64 -0.78
N PHE A 729 12.85 32.37 -0.73
CA PHE A 729 11.54 31.96 -0.21
C PHE A 729 11.40 32.26 1.29
N ARG A 730 12.50 32.11 2.04
CA ARG A 730 12.63 32.68 3.37
C ARG A 730 11.54 32.23 4.35
N ALA A 731 11.31 30.91 4.39
CA ALA A 731 10.54 30.26 5.44
C ALA A 731 11.08 30.66 6.82
N ASP A 732 10.21 30.70 7.83
CA ASP A 732 10.61 31.07 9.18
C ASP A 732 11.56 30.01 9.77
N VAL A 733 11.35 28.72 9.44
CA VAL A 733 12.18 27.59 9.87
C VAL A 733 12.48 26.65 8.68
N THR A 734 13.75 26.38 8.42
CA THR A 734 14.19 25.39 7.42
C THR A 734 15.30 24.54 8.02
N LEU A 735 15.11 23.23 8.15
CA LEU A 735 16.00 22.33 8.90
C LEU A 735 16.27 21.03 8.12
N GLY A 736 17.54 20.67 7.93
CA GLY A 736 17.95 19.44 7.25
C GLY A 736 19.44 19.38 6.96
N GLY A 737 19.83 18.60 5.96
CA GLY A 737 21.20 18.46 5.46
C GLY A 737 21.54 19.42 4.32
N GLY A 738 22.51 19.05 3.47
CA GLY A 738 22.76 19.71 2.18
C GLY A 738 23.73 20.91 2.19
N SER A 739 24.53 21.11 3.25
CA SER A 739 25.39 22.31 3.36
C SER A 739 26.31 22.55 2.15
N LYS A 740 26.66 21.48 1.42
CA LYS A 740 27.49 21.51 0.21
C LYS A 740 26.94 22.37 -0.92
N ALA A 741 25.62 22.48 -1.08
CA ALA A 741 25.01 23.36 -2.09
C ALA A 741 24.92 24.82 -1.61
N PHE A 742 24.93 25.04 -0.29
CA PHE A 742 25.05 26.36 0.33
C PHE A 742 26.48 26.93 0.30
N ASP A 743 27.50 26.08 0.25
CA ASP A 743 28.92 26.47 0.09
C ASP A 743 29.30 26.85 -1.35
N GLN A 744 28.39 26.68 -2.32
CA GLN A 744 28.63 27.09 -3.71
C GLN A 744 28.58 28.61 -3.90
N VAL A 745 29.36 29.11 -4.85
CA VAL A 745 29.54 30.54 -5.12
C VAL A 745 28.41 31.08 -6.01
N VAL A 746 27.79 32.17 -5.58
CA VAL A 746 26.75 32.88 -6.34
C VAL A 746 27.35 33.53 -7.58
N GLN A 747 26.88 33.08 -8.76
CA GLN A 747 27.34 33.55 -10.07
C GLN A 747 26.74 34.90 -10.49
N LYS A 748 25.64 35.32 -9.85
CA LYS A 748 24.93 36.55 -10.20
C LYS A 748 24.43 37.34 -9.00
N GLY A 749 25.16 38.40 -8.64
CA GLY A 749 24.70 39.37 -7.64
C GLY A 749 23.50 40.19 -8.11
N GLY A 750 22.71 40.72 -7.18
CA GLY A 750 21.46 41.40 -7.54
C GLY A 750 20.53 41.72 -6.37
N THR A 751 19.23 41.77 -6.68
CA THR A 751 18.14 41.88 -5.71
C THR A 751 17.08 40.85 -6.05
N TRP A 752 17.06 39.77 -5.27
CA TRP A 752 16.23 38.57 -5.45
C TRP A 752 15.50 38.30 -4.13
N GLY A 753 14.24 37.84 -4.17
CA GLY A 753 13.41 37.69 -2.96
C GLY A 753 13.22 38.97 -2.13
N GLY A 754 13.45 40.15 -2.73
CA GLY A 754 13.53 41.44 -2.03
C GLY A 754 14.82 41.67 -1.21
N GLN A 755 15.76 40.72 -1.22
CA GLN A 755 17.04 40.76 -0.50
C GLN A 755 18.21 41.09 -1.44
N LYS A 756 19.29 41.65 -0.88
CA LYS A 756 20.52 41.92 -1.65
C LYS A 756 21.38 40.67 -1.71
N TRP A 757 21.79 40.30 -2.92
CA TRP A 757 22.76 39.24 -3.19
C TRP A 757 24.06 39.81 -3.74
N GLU A 758 25.19 39.26 -3.31
CA GLU A 758 26.54 39.65 -3.72
C GLU A 758 27.23 38.51 -4.47
N GLU A 759 27.68 38.81 -5.68
CA GLU A 759 28.41 37.90 -6.57
C GLU A 759 29.75 37.52 -5.96
N GLY A 760 30.17 36.27 -6.11
CA GLY A 760 31.46 35.79 -5.59
C GLY A 760 31.47 35.41 -4.10
N LYS A 761 30.39 35.67 -3.36
CA LYS A 761 30.12 35.05 -2.03
C LYS A 761 29.40 33.72 -2.19
N THR A 762 29.47 32.87 -1.16
CA THR A 762 28.65 31.64 -1.15
C THR A 762 27.16 31.94 -0.90
N VAL A 763 26.29 30.99 -1.20
CA VAL A 763 24.86 31.07 -0.83
C VAL A 763 24.70 31.23 0.69
N LEU A 764 25.50 30.51 1.48
CA LEU A 764 25.50 30.60 2.95
C LEU A 764 25.95 31.97 3.48
N GLU A 765 26.97 32.57 2.88
CA GLU A 765 27.43 33.91 3.24
C GLU A 765 26.36 34.96 2.93
N ASN A 766 25.70 34.85 1.77
CA ASN A 766 24.55 35.70 1.42
C ASN A 766 23.40 35.53 2.43
N ALA A 767 23.02 34.30 2.78
CA ALA A 767 21.98 34.04 3.78
C ALA A 767 22.32 34.69 5.14
N LYS A 768 23.56 34.55 5.62
CA LYS A 768 24.03 35.18 6.87
C LYS A 768 23.98 36.71 6.80
N ASP A 769 24.45 37.31 5.71
CA ASP A 769 24.37 38.77 5.48
C ASP A 769 22.92 39.27 5.41
N GLN A 770 21.99 38.43 4.95
CA GLN A 770 20.55 38.67 4.93
C GLN A 770 19.85 38.33 6.26
N GLY A 771 20.58 38.05 7.33
CA GLY A 771 20.03 37.92 8.70
C GLY A 771 19.50 36.53 9.09
N TYR A 772 19.86 35.47 8.35
CA TYR A 772 19.55 34.10 8.77
C TYR A 772 20.27 33.69 10.06
N GLN A 773 19.54 33.02 10.95
CA GLN A 773 20.06 32.28 12.09
C GLN A 773 20.51 30.90 11.59
N VAL A 774 21.79 30.76 11.25
CA VAL A 774 22.36 29.48 10.80
C VAL A 774 22.77 28.64 12.01
N VAL A 775 22.34 27.38 12.05
CA VAL A 775 22.69 26.38 13.08
C VAL A 775 23.15 25.09 12.41
N THR A 776 24.08 24.36 13.03
CA THR A 776 24.62 23.09 12.48
C THR A 776 24.64 21.95 13.49
N THR A 777 24.11 22.16 14.69
CA THR A 777 24.02 21.15 15.76
C THR A 777 22.72 21.28 16.55
N GLY A 778 22.30 20.21 17.23
CA GLY A 778 21.14 20.21 18.13
C GLY A 778 21.23 21.30 19.21
N ASP A 779 22.38 21.44 19.90
CA ASP A 779 22.60 22.47 20.93
C ASP A 779 22.40 23.91 20.40
N GLU A 780 22.86 24.18 19.18
CA GLU A 780 22.69 25.50 18.54
C GLU A 780 21.23 25.76 18.14
N LEU A 781 20.54 24.75 17.62
CA LEU A 781 19.12 24.81 17.33
C LEU A 781 18.31 25.04 18.62
N ASP A 782 18.66 24.37 19.71
CA ASP A 782 18.00 24.53 21.01
C ASP A 782 18.15 25.94 21.58
N ALA A 783 19.30 26.58 21.36
CA ALA A 783 19.53 27.97 21.73
C ALA A 783 18.67 28.99 20.94
N VAL A 784 18.05 28.61 19.81
CA VAL A 784 17.13 29.49 19.08
C VAL A 784 15.83 29.68 19.87
N THR A 785 15.49 30.93 20.16
CA THR A 785 14.32 31.31 20.97
C THR A 785 13.19 31.96 20.18
N SER A 786 13.44 32.35 18.92
CA SER A 786 12.42 32.90 18.02
C SER A 786 12.84 32.74 16.57
N ALA A 787 11.88 32.38 15.72
CA ALA A 787 12.04 32.34 14.26
C ALA A 787 10.95 33.19 13.62
N ASN A 788 11.30 34.02 12.64
CA ASN A 788 10.34 34.74 11.78
C ASN A 788 11.02 35.16 10.46
N THR A 789 10.27 35.65 9.47
CA THR A 789 10.85 36.16 8.21
C THR A 789 11.90 37.29 8.36
N ASP A 790 11.96 38.04 9.47
CA ASP A 790 13.08 38.99 9.72
C ASP A 790 14.36 38.27 10.18
N LYS A 791 14.21 37.16 10.93
CA LYS A 791 15.28 36.32 11.49
C LYS A 791 14.96 34.82 11.25
N PRO A 792 14.98 34.37 10.00
CA PRO A 792 14.63 32.99 9.66
C PRO A 792 15.73 32.04 10.18
N VAL A 793 15.37 30.78 10.42
CA VAL A 793 16.31 29.74 10.87
C VAL A 793 16.67 28.83 9.70
N LEU A 794 17.97 28.61 9.50
CA LEU A 794 18.51 27.66 8.52
C LEU A 794 19.42 26.66 9.25
N GLY A 795 18.90 25.45 9.46
CA GLY A 795 19.63 24.33 10.05
C GLY A 795 20.26 23.47 8.96
N LEU A 796 21.59 23.36 8.97
CA LEU A 796 22.39 22.56 8.04
C LEU A 796 23.27 21.59 8.85
N PHE A 797 22.73 20.42 9.17
CA PHE A 797 23.34 19.49 10.14
C PHE A 797 24.33 18.48 9.51
N SER A 798 24.38 18.41 8.18
CA SER A 798 25.24 17.50 7.40
C SER A 798 25.58 18.07 6.02
N GLU A 799 26.70 17.62 5.42
CA GLU A 799 27.11 18.04 4.07
C GLU A 799 26.15 17.57 2.98
N GLY A 800 25.62 16.34 3.14
CA GLY A 800 24.57 15.73 2.32
C GLY A 800 23.37 15.36 3.19
N ASN A 801 22.71 14.24 2.92
CA ASN A 801 21.65 13.68 3.78
C ASN A 801 22.16 13.36 5.20
N PHE A 802 21.26 13.19 6.16
CA PHE A 802 21.60 12.68 7.49
C PHE A 802 22.12 11.24 7.39
N PRO A 803 23.10 10.83 8.21
CA PRO A 803 23.42 9.43 8.42
C PRO A 803 22.20 8.69 9.00
N ARG A 804 21.89 7.50 8.45
CA ARG A 804 20.75 6.67 8.89
C ARG A 804 20.82 6.34 10.38
N HIS A 805 19.67 6.15 11.02
CA HIS A 805 19.55 5.77 12.44
C HIS A 805 20.17 4.39 12.72
N ASN A 806 19.98 3.44 11.81
CA ASN A 806 20.53 2.08 11.88
C ASN A 806 21.68 1.86 10.89
N GLU A 807 22.56 0.91 11.20
CA GLU A 807 23.60 0.44 10.30
C GLU A 807 22.99 -0.25 9.07
N GLN A 808 23.63 -0.06 7.91
CA GLN A 808 23.14 -0.62 6.64
C GLN A 808 23.19 -2.14 6.66
N SER A 809 22.03 -2.75 6.44
CA SER A 809 21.89 -4.16 6.13
C SER A 809 22.15 -4.45 4.65
N ILE A 810 22.71 -5.63 4.36
CA ILE A 810 23.03 -6.07 2.98
C ILE A 810 22.29 -7.38 2.71
N PRO A 811 21.32 -7.42 1.77
CA PRO A 811 20.59 -8.63 1.44
C PRO A 811 21.35 -9.53 0.47
N GLU A 812 21.14 -10.84 0.60
CA GLU A 812 21.80 -11.91 -0.15
C GLU A 812 20.82 -12.63 -1.09
N LEU A 813 21.31 -13.33 -2.11
CA LEU A 813 20.44 -14.11 -3.02
C LEU A 813 19.68 -15.24 -2.31
N ASP A 814 20.27 -15.77 -1.24
CA ASP A 814 19.74 -16.83 -0.39
C ASP A 814 19.50 -16.37 1.06
N GLY A 815 19.37 -15.05 1.28
CA GLY A 815 19.09 -14.48 2.61
C GLY A 815 17.80 -14.99 3.26
N ALA A 816 16.82 -15.42 2.47
CA ALA A 816 15.60 -16.08 2.94
C ALA A 816 15.82 -17.44 3.65
N VAL A 817 16.96 -18.10 3.39
CA VAL A 817 17.40 -19.35 4.06
C VAL A 817 18.62 -19.17 4.98
N ALA A 818 19.29 -18.02 4.91
CA ALA A 818 20.38 -17.63 5.81
C ALA A 818 19.92 -17.51 7.28
N PRO A 819 20.83 -17.34 8.27
CA PRO A 819 20.46 -16.90 9.60
C PRO A 819 19.75 -15.54 9.56
N ALA A 820 18.82 -15.30 10.48
CA ALA A 820 18.23 -13.97 10.64
C ALA A 820 19.23 -13.00 11.30
N VAL A 821 19.02 -11.71 11.10
CA VAL A 821 19.81 -10.63 11.72
C VAL A 821 18.94 -9.69 12.57
N ASP A 822 19.58 -9.03 13.53
CA ASP A 822 19.03 -7.89 14.27
C ASP A 822 19.55 -6.59 13.67
N CYS A 823 18.69 -5.57 13.59
CA CYS A 823 19.12 -4.23 13.22
C CYS A 823 19.80 -3.54 14.42
N VAL A 824 20.90 -2.84 14.17
CA VAL A 824 21.70 -2.15 15.20
C VAL A 824 21.82 -0.67 14.87
N ALA A 825 21.89 0.17 15.90
CA ALA A 825 22.04 1.61 15.74
C ALA A 825 23.37 1.95 15.04
N ASN A 826 23.32 2.91 14.11
CA ASN A 826 24.47 3.31 13.30
C ASN A 826 25.55 3.98 14.17
N PRO A 827 26.75 3.38 14.31
CA PRO A 827 27.82 3.97 15.11
C PRO A 827 28.44 5.22 14.45
N GLU A 828 28.17 5.47 13.16
CA GLU A 828 28.67 6.63 12.43
C GLU A 828 27.73 7.85 12.53
N ARG A 829 26.49 7.70 13.02
CA ARG A 829 25.56 8.83 13.20
C ARG A 829 26.01 9.71 14.38
N PRO A 830 26.43 10.97 14.15
CA PRO A 830 26.92 11.82 15.23
C PRO A 830 25.78 12.28 16.14
N SER A 831 25.97 12.21 17.46
CA SER A 831 25.00 12.69 18.46
C SER A 831 24.76 14.20 18.45
N THR A 832 25.44 14.95 17.57
CA THR A 832 25.21 16.38 17.33
C THR A 832 24.13 16.64 16.30
N ILE A 833 23.75 15.62 15.50
CA ILE A 833 22.61 15.68 14.59
C ILE A 833 21.36 15.28 15.38
N PRO A 834 20.35 16.16 15.50
CA PRO A 834 19.11 15.88 16.23
C PRO A 834 18.26 14.79 15.56
N GLU A 835 17.35 14.15 16.31
CA GLU A 835 16.35 13.25 15.72
C GLU A 835 15.26 14.05 14.99
N LEU A 836 14.56 13.41 14.04
CA LEU A 836 13.47 14.06 13.31
C LEU A 836 12.35 14.55 14.24
N ALA A 837 12.10 13.84 15.35
CA ALA A 837 11.15 14.25 16.38
C ALA A 837 11.58 15.52 17.14
N ASP A 838 12.88 15.74 17.37
CA ASP A 838 13.42 16.95 17.99
C ASP A 838 13.28 18.15 17.04
N LEU A 839 13.68 17.97 15.77
CA LEU A 839 13.52 18.97 14.71
C LEU A 839 12.05 19.40 14.57
N THR A 840 11.14 18.42 14.60
CA THR A 840 9.69 18.63 14.53
C THR A 840 9.18 19.41 15.73
N THR A 841 9.50 18.95 16.94
CA THR A 841 9.08 19.60 18.20
C THR A 841 9.54 21.05 18.27
N LYS A 842 10.82 21.29 17.94
CA LYS A 842 11.39 22.63 17.91
C LYS A 842 10.71 23.53 16.88
N SER A 843 10.45 22.99 15.69
CA SER A 843 9.76 23.72 14.62
C SER A 843 8.36 24.13 15.04
N LEU A 844 7.56 23.23 15.63
CA LEU A 844 6.22 23.53 16.14
C LEU A 844 6.23 24.68 17.16
N ASP A 845 7.18 24.67 18.10
CA ASP A 845 7.30 25.72 19.12
C ASP A 845 7.78 27.07 18.54
N LEU A 846 8.67 27.07 17.55
CA LEU A 846 9.12 28.29 16.85
C LEU A 846 8.06 28.86 15.90
N LEU A 847 7.27 27.99 15.26
CA LEU A 847 6.24 28.36 14.28
C LEU A 847 4.93 28.80 14.94
N LYS A 848 4.66 28.39 16.18
CA LYS A 848 3.47 28.78 16.94
C LYS A 848 3.29 30.30 16.97
N ASN A 849 2.14 30.78 16.49
CA ASN A 849 1.76 32.19 16.46
C ASN A 849 0.23 32.35 16.34
N ASP A 850 -0.28 33.59 16.25
CA ASP A 850 -1.72 33.88 16.21
C ASP A 850 -2.38 33.61 14.84
N ASN A 851 -1.66 33.82 13.73
CA ASN A 851 -2.13 33.59 12.36
C ASN A 851 -2.06 32.11 11.94
N GLY A 852 -1.33 31.28 12.71
CA GLY A 852 -1.12 29.86 12.41
C GLY A 852 0.09 29.59 11.50
N PHE A 853 0.31 28.32 11.17
CA PHE A 853 1.46 27.91 10.35
C PHE A 853 1.16 26.75 9.38
N LEU A 854 1.97 26.65 8.33
CA LEU A 854 2.11 25.45 7.50
C LEU A 854 3.49 24.84 7.73
N LEU A 855 3.57 23.55 8.02
CA LEU A 855 4.80 22.81 8.24
C LEU A 855 4.82 21.55 7.36
N GLN A 856 5.93 21.30 6.68
CA GLN A 856 6.24 19.97 6.12
C GLN A 856 7.38 19.34 6.92
N VAL A 857 7.24 18.06 7.25
CA VAL A 857 8.24 17.21 7.91
C VAL A 857 8.42 15.94 7.08
N GLU A 858 9.66 15.59 6.77
CA GLU A 858 9.99 14.43 5.94
C GLU A 858 10.96 13.45 6.65
N GLY A 859 10.57 12.18 6.71
CA GLY A 859 11.47 11.04 6.92
C GLY A 859 11.97 10.53 5.57
N ALA A 860 13.10 11.07 5.10
CA ALA A 860 13.47 11.00 3.69
C ALA A 860 14.27 9.74 3.31
N SER A 861 14.95 9.12 4.28
CA SER A 861 15.87 8.00 3.99
C SER A 861 15.20 6.62 4.05
N VAL A 862 13.88 6.55 4.26
CA VAL A 862 13.10 5.30 4.10
C VAL A 862 13.15 4.85 2.64
N ASP A 863 12.88 5.77 1.71
CA ASP A 863 13.12 5.63 0.27
C ASP A 863 14.58 5.25 -0.04
N LYS A 864 15.52 6.07 0.45
CA LYS A 864 16.94 5.94 0.09
C LYS A 864 17.52 4.61 0.58
N ALA A 865 16.99 4.05 1.68
CA ALA A 865 17.30 2.69 2.13
C ALA A 865 16.60 1.62 1.27
N GLY A 866 15.36 1.85 0.82
CA GLY A 866 14.69 1.03 -0.18
C GLY A 866 15.48 0.89 -1.48
N HIS A 867 16.02 1.98 -2.01
CA HIS A 867 16.93 2.02 -3.17
C HIS A 867 18.17 1.14 -2.94
N ASP A 868 18.75 1.21 -1.74
CA ASP A 868 19.91 0.45 -1.27
C ASP A 868 19.61 -1.02 -0.92
N ALA A 869 18.35 -1.46 -1.01
CA ALA A 869 17.88 -2.75 -0.52
C ALA A 869 18.16 -3.00 0.97
N ASP A 870 18.22 -1.93 1.76
CA ASP A 870 18.62 -1.89 3.15
C ASP A 870 17.41 -1.85 4.10
N PHE A 871 16.97 -3.03 4.56
CA PHE A 871 15.86 -3.12 5.50
C PHE A 871 16.14 -2.42 6.84
N CYS A 872 17.32 -2.61 7.42
CA CYS A 872 17.64 -2.05 8.74
C CYS A 872 17.68 -0.52 8.73
N GLY A 873 18.25 0.08 7.68
CA GLY A 873 18.13 1.51 7.42
C GLY A 873 16.67 1.93 7.24
N GLN A 874 15.91 1.23 6.39
CA GLN A 874 14.52 1.55 6.08
C GLN A 874 13.63 1.58 7.34
N VAL A 875 13.69 0.55 8.19
CA VAL A 875 12.91 0.49 9.42
C VAL A 875 13.37 1.48 10.49
N GLY A 876 14.69 1.78 10.55
CA GLY A 876 15.23 2.79 11.47
C GLY A 876 14.76 4.21 11.13
N GLU A 877 14.77 4.57 9.85
CA GLU A 877 14.26 5.87 9.40
C GLU A 877 12.74 5.98 9.54
N PHE A 878 12.01 4.87 9.37
CA PHE A 878 10.56 4.86 9.60
C PHE A 878 10.19 4.97 11.09
N ASP A 879 10.99 4.42 12.00
CA ASP A 879 10.84 4.64 13.45
C ASP A 879 11.04 6.12 13.82
N GLU A 880 12.06 6.81 13.26
CA GLU A 880 12.21 8.26 13.44
C GLU A 880 11.02 9.06 12.87
N PHE A 881 10.44 8.62 11.75
CA PHE A 881 9.23 9.20 11.19
C PHE A 881 8.01 9.01 12.10
N ASP A 882 7.75 7.80 12.61
CA ASP A 882 6.61 7.56 13.51
C ASP A 882 6.75 8.36 14.81
N LYS A 883 7.96 8.45 15.38
CA LYS A 883 8.27 9.33 16.51
C LYS A 883 7.99 10.81 16.20
N ALA A 884 8.29 11.28 14.99
CA ALA A 884 7.95 12.63 14.57
C ALA A 884 6.43 12.83 14.46
N VAL A 885 5.68 11.85 13.94
CA VAL A 885 4.20 11.88 13.93
C VAL A 885 3.65 11.92 15.36
N GLN A 886 4.20 11.11 16.28
CA GLN A 886 3.86 11.16 17.71
C GLN A 886 4.09 12.56 18.29
N ALA A 887 5.24 13.19 18.04
CA ALA A 887 5.58 14.53 18.53
C ALA A 887 4.56 15.60 18.09
N VAL A 888 4.10 15.58 16.83
CA VAL A 888 3.03 16.49 16.38
C VAL A 888 1.73 16.25 17.13
N ARG A 889 1.31 14.99 17.27
CA ARG A 889 0.05 14.62 17.94
C ARG A 889 0.08 14.99 19.43
N GLU A 890 1.20 14.76 20.11
CA GLU A 890 1.43 15.21 21.49
C GLU A 890 1.40 16.73 21.62
N TRP A 891 2.02 17.47 20.69
CA TRP A 891 1.99 18.93 20.67
C TRP A 891 0.56 19.47 20.48
N VAL A 892 -0.23 18.89 19.57
CA VAL A 892 -1.65 19.26 19.37
C VAL A 892 -2.45 18.98 20.64
N LYS A 893 -2.28 17.81 21.26
CA LYS A 893 -2.93 17.42 22.52
C LYS A 893 -2.56 18.34 23.69
N LYS A 894 -1.28 18.73 23.79
CA LYS A 894 -0.72 19.61 24.84
C LYS A 894 -1.17 21.07 24.69
N THR A 895 -1.29 21.55 23.46
CA THR A 895 -1.56 22.97 23.18
C THR A 895 -3.02 23.30 22.88
N GLY A 896 -3.80 22.33 22.40
CA GLY A 896 -5.18 22.54 21.94
C GLY A 896 -5.30 23.37 20.66
N GLU A 897 -4.21 23.59 19.93
CA GLU A 897 -4.20 24.37 18.69
C GLU A 897 -4.91 23.60 17.55
N PRO A 898 -5.96 24.15 16.91
CA PRO A 898 -6.66 23.48 15.82
C PRO A 898 -5.71 23.20 14.65
N THR A 899 -5.32 21.93 14.50
CA THR A 899 -4.23 21.53 13.61
C THR A 899 -4.67 20.32 12.82
N LEU A 900 -4.55 20.39 11.50
CA LEU A 900 -4.72 19.26 10.61
C LEU A 900 -3.36 18.59 10.40
N ILE A 901 -3.27 17.32 10.75
CA ILE A 901 -2.09 16.48 10.51
C ILE A 901 -2.43 15.57 9.34
N ILE A 902 -1.59 15.53 8.31
CA ILE A 902 -1.73 14.63 7.16
C ILE A 902 -0.44 13.79 7.08
N THR A 903 -0.56 12.47 7.11
CA THR A 903 0.53 11.50 6.95
C THR A 903 0.36 10.74 5.64
N THR A 904 1.38 10.74 4.78
CA THR A 904 1.38 9.98 3.51
C THR A 904 2.80 9.65 3.08
N ALA A 905 2.94 8.76 2.10
CA ALA A 905 4.11 8.71 1.26
C ALA A 905 3.89 9.48 -0.04
N ASP A 906 4.97 9.67 -0.78
CA ASP A 906 5.00 10.29 -2.10
C ASP A 906 4.83 9.25 -3.23
N HIS A 907 5.43 8.06 -3.06
CA HIS A 907 5.24 6.84 -3.85
C HIS A 907 5.58 5.55 -3.05
N ALA A 908 5.27 4.38 -3.60
CA ALA A 908 5.67 3.09 -3.03
C ALA A 908 7.04 2.69 -3.54
N HIS A 909 7.64 1.70 -2.88
CA HIS A 909 8.94 1.20 -3.28
C HIS A 909 8.93 -0.33 -3.45
N THR A 910 10.10 -0.92 -3.25
CA THR A 910 10.52 -2.23 -3.77
C THR A 910 10.22 -3.38 -2.81
N SER A 911 10.10 -3.11 -1.51
CA SER A 911 10.18 -4.15 -0.49
C SER A 911 8.92 -5.01 -0.47
N GLN A 912 9.09 -6.33 -0.34
CA GLN A 912 7.98 -7.27 -0.15
C GLN A 912 8.25 -8.20 1.02
N ILE A 913 7.32 -8.29 1.97
CA ILE A 913 7.34 -9.32 3.02
C ILE A 913 6.98 -10.65 2.37
N THR A 914 7.91 -11.62 2.35
CA THR A 914 7.73 -12.94 1.74
C THR A 914 7.86 -14.08 2.76
N ALA A 915 7.42 -15.29 2.41
CA ALA A 915 7.48 -16.42 3.33
C ALA A 915 8.93 -16.89 3.57
N PRO A 916 9.30 -17.28 4.81
CA PRO A 916 10.65 -17.73 5.12
C PRO A 916 11.02 -19.05 4.43
N GLY A 917 12.31 -19.24 4.19
CA GLY A 917 12.85 -20.50 3.65
C GLY A 917 12.70 -20.68 2.14
N LYS A 918 12.30 -19.64 1.40
CA LYS A 918 12.16 -19.65 -0.07
C LYS A 918 12.89 -18.47 -0.69
N ASN A 919 13.85 -18.75 -1.58
CA ASN A 919 14.51 -17.72 -2.37
C ASN A 919 13.55 -17.11 -3.39
N THR A 920 13.86 -15.89 -3.83
CA THR A 920 13.04 -15.08 -4.73
C THR A 920 13.82 -14.76 -6.02
N SER A 921 13.30 -13.88 -6.86
CA SER A 921 14.00 -13.38 -8.05
C SER A 921 15.10 -12.38 -7.71
N GLY A 922 14.93 -11.67 -6.60
CA GLY A 922 15.81 -10.60 -6.14
C GLY A 922 16.76 -11.01 -5.02
N ARG A 923 17.20 -10.02 -4.25
CA ARG A 923 17.93 -10.22 -3.00
C ARG A 923 16.95 -10.25 -1.83
N THR A 924 17.27 -11.05 -0.82
CA THR A 924 16.46 -11.22 0.38
C THR A 924 17.28 -11.00 1.64
N ILE A 925 16.61 -10.60 2.70
CA ILE A 925 17.17 -10.59 4.05
C ILE A 925 16.14 -11.17 5.00
N LYS A 926 16.61 -11.94 5.98
CA LYS A 926 15.79 -12.44 7.07
C LYS A 926 16.16 -11.71 8.36
N VAL A 927 15.16 -11.29 9.10
CA VAL A 927 15.32 -10.52 10.34
C VAL A 927 14.51 -11.12 11.47
N HIS A 928 14.96 -10.97 12.71
CA HIS A 928 14.17 -11.35 13.87
C HIS A 928 13.06 -10.31 14.09
N GLY A 929 11.79 -10.71 13.91
CA GLY A 929 10.65 -9.83 14.18
C GLY A 929 10.30 -9.77 15.67
N GLN A 930 9.56 -8.73 16.07
CA GLN A 930 9.33 -8.38 17.49
C GLN A 930 8.66 -9.49 18.31
N GLU A 931 7.80 -10.30 17.68
CA GLU A 931 7.08 -11.40 18.34
C GLU A 931 7.87 -12.73 18.31
N GLY A 932 9.16 -12.70 17.94
CA GLY A 932 10.08 -13.84 17.99
C GLY A 932 10.06 -14.75 16.75
N SER A 933 9.17 -14.49 15.79
CA SER A 933 9.19 -15.11 14.46
C SER A 933 10.11 -14.36 13.50
N ASP A 934 10.89 -15.09 12.71
CA ASP A 934 11.68 -14.53 11.61
C ASP A 934 10.78 -13.97 10.49
N MET A 935 11.07 -12.75 10.02
CA MET A 935 10.45 -12.11 8.87
C MET A 935 11.44 -12.09 7.69
N VAL A 936 10.98 -12.29 6.45
CA VAL A 936 11.84 -12.16 5.24
C VAL A 936 11.36 -11.01 4.38
N ILE A 937 12.30 -10.15 3.98
CA ILE A 937 12.09 -9.02 3.07
C ILE A 937 12.78 -9.30 1.74
N ASN A 938 12.08 -9.06 0.64
CA ASN A 938 12.50 -9.26 -0.74
C ASN A 938 12.68 -7.92 -1.47
N TYR A 939 13.74 -7.82 -2.27
CA TYR A 939 14.15 -6.67 -3.08
C TYR A 939 14.42 -7.11 -4.52
N ALA A 940 13.41 -7.00 -5.39
CA ALA A 940 13.40 -7.64 -6.71
C ALA A 940 13.11 -6.70 -7.89
N THR A 941 13.24 -5.38 -7.70
CA THR A 941 12.94 -4.39 -8.75
C THR A 941 14.17 -3.95 -9.54
N ALA A 942 15.39 -4.10 -9.02
CA ALA A 942 16.62 -3.69 -9.69
C ALA A 942 16.90 -4.43 -11.02
N PRO A 943 17.67 -3.84 -11.96
CA PRO A 943 17.99 -4.47 -13.25
C PRO A 943 18.92 -5.69 -13.18
N SER A 944 19.63 -5.88 -12.06
CA SER A 944 20.57 -6.99 -11.87
C SER A 944 20.77 -7.28 -10.39
N ASN A 945 21.08 -8.54 -10.06
CA ASN A 945 21.46 -8.98 -8.72
C ASN A 945 22.96 -8.76 -8.41
N ASP A 946 23.77 -8.24 -9.35
CA ASP A 946 25.12 -7.75 -9.03
C ASP A 946 25.02 -6.70 -7.91
N GLU A 947 25.82 -6.85 -6.86
CA GLU A 947 25.73 -6.02 -5.65
C GLU A 947 25.84 -4.52 -5.95
N LYS A 948 26.68 -4.13 -6.91
CA LYS A 948 26.91 -2.72 -7.27
C LYS A 948 25.79 -2.13 -8.14
N VAL A 949 24.83 -2.96 -8.53
CA VAL A 949 23.63 -2.56 -9.29
C VAL A 949 22.38 -2.72 -8.41
N ALA A 950 22.33 -3.76 -7.58
CA ALA A 950 21.21 -4.04 -6.70
C ALA A 950 21.12 -3.07 -5.51
N LEU A 951 22.27 -2.69 -4.93
CA LEU A 951 22.35 -1.67 -3.90
C LEU A 951 22.43 -0.29 -4.57
N GLY A 952 21.39 0.53 -4.40
CA GLY A 952 21.22 1.84 -5.01
C GLY A 952 20.50 1.81 -6.37
N GLY A 953 20.06 0.63 -6.82
CA GLY A 953 19.35 0.44 -8.10
C GLY A 953 18.03 -0.31 -8.00
N GLN A 954 17.51 -0.60 -6.80
CA GLN A 954 16.09 -0.89 -6.65
C GLN A 954 15.28 0.34 -7.08
N THR A 955 14.03 0.16 -7.53
CA THR A 955 13.20 1.24 -8.07
C THR A 955 11.86 1.38 -7.34
N HIS A 956 11.25 2.56 -7.47
CA HIS A 956 9.91 2.83 -6.95
C HIS A 956 8.86 1.94 -7.66
N THR A 957 7.67 1.78 -7.08
CA THR A 957 6.57 1.07 -7.73
C THR A 957 5.31 1.91 -7.86
N GLY A 958 4.53 1.64 -8.91
CA GLY A 958 3.41 2.47 -9.37
C GLY A 958 2.06 2.26 -8.67
N THR A 959 2.05 1.69 -7.47
CA THR A 959 0.80 1.48 -6.71
C THR A 959 0.35 2.75 -5.97
N GLN A 960 -0.90 2.77 -5.50
CA GLN A 960 -1.51 3.88 -4.78
C GLN A 960 -1.12 3.92 -3.29
N MET A 961 -0.98 5.12 -2.73
CA MET A 961 -0.44 5.32 -1.38
C MET A 961 -1.53 5.42 -0.33
N ARG A 962 -1.27 4.87 0.87
CA ARG A 962 -2.06 5.17 2.06
C ARG A 962 -1.91 6.65 2.42
N VAL A 963 -3.04 7.35 2.52
CA VAL A 963 -3.12 8.69 3.12
C VAL A 963 -3.85 8.55 4.45
N SER A 964 -3.39 9.22 5.50
CA SER A 964 -4.12 9.28 6.78
C SER A 964 -4.09 10.67 7.39
N ALA A 965 -5.13 11.05 8.13
CA ALA A 965 -5.25 12.39 8.70
C ALA A 965 -5.95 12.43 10.07
N GLU A 966 -5.66 13.48 10.85
CA GLU A 966 -6.29 13.79 12.14
C GLU A 966 -6.44 15.31 12.31
N GLY A 967 -7.54 15.77 12.92
CA GLY A 967 -7.82 17.18 13.15
C GLY A 967 -8.88 17.80 12.21
N PRO A 968 -9.04 19.14 12.20
CA PRO A 968 -10.07 19.81 11.41
C PRO A 968 -9.86 19.66 9.90
N GLY A 969 -10.86 19.19 9.17
CA GLY A 969 -10.80 18.90 7.74
C GLY A 969 -10.26 17.50 7.41
N ALA A 970 -9.87 16.70 8.40
CA ALA A 970 -9.20 15.42 8.20
C ALA A 970 -10.08 14.33 7.56
N ALA A 971 -11.41 14.44 7.65
CA ALA A 971 -12.28 13.44 7.04
C ALA A 971 -12.23 13.43 5.50
N ASN A 972 -11.75 14.51 4.85
CA ASN A 972 -11.64 14.61 3.39
C ASN A 972 -10.44 13.84 2.78
N VAL A 973 -9.78 12.95 3.54
CA VAL A 973 -8.78 11.99 3.01
C VAL A 973 -9.35 10.57 2.89
N LEU A 974 -10.67 10.42 3.02
CA LEU A 974 -11.35 9.14 2.92
C LEU A 974 -11.56 8.72 1.45
N GLY A 975 -11.91 7.46 1.25
CA GLY A 975 -12.14 6.90 -0.07
C GLY A 975 -10.87 6.75 -0.91
N GLN A 976 -11.04 7.02 -2.21
CA GLN A 976 -9.99 6.99 -3.22
C GLN A 976 -9.81 8.39 -3.80
N LEU A 977 -8.59 8.92 -3.73
CA LEU A 977 -8.17 10.24 -4.15
C LEU A 977 -7.06 10.16 -5.22
N ASP A 978 -6.66 11.32 -5.74
CA ASP A 978 -5.33 11.56 -6.30
C ASP A 978 -4.48 12.40 -5.33
N GLN A 979 -3.16 12.31 -5.43
CA GLN A 979 -2.22 13.11 -4.63
C GLN A 979 -2.42 14.63 -4.79
N THR A 980 -3.00 15.10 -5.90
CA THR A 980 -3.41 16.51 -6.07
C THR A 980 -4.60 16.91 -5.21
N ASP A 981 -5.50 15.99 -4.81
CA ASP A 981 -6.59 16.30 -3.87
C ASP A 981 -6.04 16.67 -2.48
N ILE A 982 -4.91 16.09 -2.05
CA ILE A 982 -4.25 16.38 -0.76
C ILE A 982 -3.93 17.88 -0.64
N ALA A 983 -3.53 18.53 -1.74
CA ALA A 983 -3.29 19.97 -1.78
C ALA A 983 -4.55 20.76 -1.40
N PHE A 984 -5.71 20.32 -1.90
CA PHE A 984 -7.00 20.96 -1.65
C PHE A 984 -7.56 20.64 -0.27
N VAL A 985 -7.30 19.46 0.30
CA VAL A 985 -7.62 19.17 1.71
C VAL A 985 -6.92 20.17 2.63
N ALA A 986 -5.62 20.40 2.43
CA ALA A 986 -4.85 21.40 3.20
C ALA A 986 -5.28 22.85 2.90
N ALA A 987 -5.46 23.22 1.62
CA ALA A 987 -5.91 24.55 1.22
C ALA A 987 -7.27 24.89 1.83
N ASN A 988 -8.24 23.98 1.75
CA ASN A 988 -9.59 24.19 2.25
C ASN A 988 -9.64 24.23 3.80
N ALA A 989 -8.82 23.44 4.49
CA ALA A 989 -8.70 23.51 5.95
C ALA A 989 -8.10 24.85 6.41
N LEU A 990 -7.06 25.36 5.74
CA LEU A 990 -6.45 26.66 6.04
C LEU A 990 -7.24 27.86 5.49
N GLY A 991 -8.15 27.65 4.55
CA GLY A 991 -8.80 28.72 3.77
C GLY A 991 -7.79 29.49 2.91
N LEU A 992 -6.98 28.76 2.15
CA LEU A 992 -6.12 29.27 1.07
C LEU A 992 -6.82 29.07 -0.27
N ASP A 993 -6.59 29.98 -1.22
CA ASP A 993 -7.16 29.89 -2.56
C ASP A 993 -6.05 29.50 -3.55
N LEU A 994 -6.01 28.21 -3.91
CA LEU A 994 -5.02 27.62 -4.82
C LEU A 994 -5.36 27.91 -6.30
N VAL A 995 -6.64 28.13 -6.63
CA VAL A 995 -7.13 28.26 -8.02
C VAL A 995 -7.25 29.71 -8.45
N GLY A 996 -7.75 30.58 -7.56
CA GLY A 996 -7.82 32.03 -7.76
C GLY A 996 -6.52 32.76 -7.40
N ALA A 997 -5.47 32.03 -7.02
CA ALA A 997 -4.11 32.56 -6.96
C ALA A 997 -3.76 33.19 -8.33
N PRO A 998 -3.16 34.40 -8.36
CA PRO A 998 -2.81 35.03 -9.62
C PRO A 998 -1.81 34.17 -10.39
N GLU A 999 -2.03 33.97 -11.69
CA GLU A 999 -1.13 33.24 -12.62
C GLU A 999 0.31 33.78 -12.61
N THR A 1000 0.52 35.00 -12.11
CA THR A 1000 1.84 35.56 -11.81
C THR A 1000 2.13 35.47 -10.31
N ILE A 1001 3.01 34.54 -9.92
CA ILE A 1001 3.76 34.64 -8.67
C ILE A 1001 4.57 35.95 -8.70
N ASP A 1002 4.57 36.72 -7.62
CA ASP A 1002 5.26 38.02 -7.55
C ASP A 1002 6.76 37.83 -7.31
N LEU A 1003 7.46 37.46 -8.38
CA LEU A 1003 8.90 37.16 -8.42
C LEU A 1003 9.73 38.43 -8.72
N THR A 1004 9.26 39.60 -8.28
CA THR A 1004 9.87 40.89 -8.67
C THR A 1004 11.21 41.18 -7.96
N PRO A 1005 12.14 41.92 -8.60
CA PRO A 1005 12.06 42.53 -9.94
C PRO A 1005 13.10 41.99 -10.96
N GLN A 1006 13.78 40.88 -10.69
CA GLN A 1006 14.93 40.41 -11.51
C GLN A 1006 14.72 39.11 -12.30
N TRP A 1007 13.60 38.40 -12.11
CA TRP A 1007 13.22 37.30 -13.00
C TRP A 1007 12.78 37.81 -14.37
N ASP A 1008 13.36 37.26 -15.44
CA ASP A 1008 12.88 37.48 -16.80
C ASP A 1008 11.82 36.43 -17.15
N LYS A 1009 10.54 36.80 -17.03
CA LYS A 1009 9.41 35.96 -17.44
C LYS A 1009 9.41 35.57 -18.93
N ASP A 1010 10.16 36.29 -19.78
CA ASP A 1010 10.31 36.00 -21.21
C ASP A 1010 11.54 35.10 -21.47
N ALA A 1011 12.39 34.84 -20.45
CA ALA A 1011 13.40 33.78 -20.45
C ALA A 1011 12.69 32.43 -20.36
N ARG A 1012 12.22 31.96 -21.52
CA ARG A 1012 11.45 30.72 -21.63
C ARG A 1012 12.26 29.55 -21.11
N PHE A 1013 11.69 28.88 -20.11
CA PHE A 1013 11.98 27.48 -19.86
C PHE A 1013 11.73 26.70 -21.16
N GLY A 1014 12.81 26.29 -21.83
CA GLY A 1014 12.73 25.56 -23.08
C GLY A 1014 12.01 24.24 -22.85
N LYS A 1015 11.23 23.76 -23.84
CA LYS A 1015 10.63 22.41 -23.76
C LYS A 1015 11.74 21.40 -23.58
N THR A 1016 11.95 20.96 -22.34
CA THR A 1016 13.10 20.15 -22.00
C THR A 1016 12.99 18.83 -22.74
N SER A 1017 14.12 18.39 -23.28
CA SER A 1017 14.26 16.98 -23.59
C SER A 1017 14.48 16.21 -22.29
N ALA A 1018 13.46 16.18 -21.41
CA ALA A 1018 13.44 15.33 -20.23
C ALA A 1018 13.93 13.93 -20.64
N GLY A 1019 15.08 13.58 -20.10
CA GLY A 1019 15.83 12.44 -20.56
C GLY A 1019 15.16 11.19 -20.03
N THR A 1020 14.69 10.32 -20.93
CA THR A 1020 14.81 8.89 -20.64
C THR A 1020 16.27 8.66 -20.27
N SER A 1021 16.55 8.29 -19.02
CA SER A 1021 17.91 8.00 -18.59
C SER A 1021 18.38 6.74 -19.31
N SER A 1022 18.94 6.92 -20.50
CA SER A 1022 19.74 5.90 -21.17
C SER A 1022 20.93 5.64 -20.25
N TRP A 1023 20.89 4.52 -19.54
CA TRP A 1023 22.01 4.05 -18.75
C TRP A 1023 23.18 3.85 -19.72
N MET A 1024 24.21 4.68 -19.53
CA MET A 1024 25.25 4.89 -20.53
C MET A 1024 26.09 3.62 -20.70
N HIS A 1025 26.06 3.06 -21.90
CA HIS A 1025 26.80 1.84 -22.23
C HIS A 1025 28.27 1.92 -21.82
N TRP A 1026 28.72 1.00 -20.97
CA TRP A 1026 30.15 0.67 -20.85
C TRP A 1026 30.60 -0.15 -22.07
N GLY A 1027 30.62 0.51 -23.23
CA GLY A 1027 31.20 -0.03 -24.45
C GLY A 1027 32.72 -0.02 -24.38
N LEU A 1028 33.34 -1.19 -24.39
CA LEU A 1028 34.78 -1.37 -24.54
C LEU A 1028 35.31 -0.57 -25.74
N GLY A 1029 36.12 0.45 -25.46
CA GLY A 1029 36.74 1.27 -26.50
C GLY A 1029 37.89 0.56 -27.21
N LEU A 1030 38.01 0.85 -28.52
CA LEU A 1030 39.22 0.75 -29.34
C LEU A 1030 39.61 -0.61 -29.96
N ALA A 1031 38.83 -1.07 -30.94
CA ALA A 1031 39.39 -1.53 -32.22
C ALA A 1031 38.35 -1.44 -33.35
N GLY A 1032 38.68 -0.81 -34.48
CA GLY A 1032 37.92 -1.03 -35.73
C GLY A 1032 37.25 0.17 -36.42
N LEU A 1033 37.84 1.38 -36.41
CA LEU A 1033 37.41 2.42 -37.37
C LEU A 1033 38.57 3.29 -37.87
N ALA A 1034 39.38 2.68 -38.73
CA ALA A 1034 40.26 3.37 -39.67
C ALA A 1034 40.02 2.81 -41.07
N ILE A 1035 40.12 3.66 -42.09
CA ILE A 1035 39.94 3.37 -43.53
C ILE A 1035 38.46 3.29 -43.99
N LEU A 1036 37.84 4.46 -44.18
CA LEU A 1036 36.92 4.71 -45.31
C LEU A 1036 37.00 6.19 -45.77
N VAL A 1037 38.05 6.51 -46.54
CA VAL A 1037 38.11 7.67 -47.44
C VAL A 1037 38.82 7.21 -48.72
N ALA A 1038 38.36 7.72 -49.88
CA ALA A 1038 38.70 7.26 -51.25
C ALA A 1038 37.98 5.93 -51.59
N ILE A 1039 37.11 5.78 -52.59
CA ILE A 1039 36.71 6.55 -53.80
C ILE A 1039 35.20 6.22 -54.00
N GLY A 1040 34.27 7.10 -54.36
CA GLY A 1040 34.33 8.15 -55.37
C GLY A 1040 33.71 7.65 -56.69
N TYR A 1041 32.53 8.17 -57.05
CA TYR A 1041 32.00 8.19 -58.43
C TYR A 1041 31.47 6.85 -59.04
N VAL A 1042 30.13 6.73 -59.16
CA VAL A 1042 29.36 6.70 -60.44
C VAL A 1042 27.98 6.08 -60.24
N ALA A 1043 26.96 6.94 -60.44
CA ALA A 1043 25.60 6.67 -60.92
C ALA A 1043 24.98 5.26 -60.77
N TYR A 1044 24.05 5.18 -59.80
CA TYR A 1044 22.82 4.39 -59.94
C TYR A 1044 22.09 4.75 -61.25
N ARG A 1045 22.15 3.87 -62.26
CA ARG A 1045 21.16 3.81 -63.34
C ARG A 1045 20.96 2.40 -63.88
N SER A 1046 19.68 2.05 -64.00
CA SER A 1046 19.11 1.11 -64.96
C SER A 1046 19.16 -0.40 -64.66
N THR A 1047 18.02 -0.86 -64.12
CA THR A 1047 17.19 -1.96 -64.66
C THR A 1047 17.70 -3.42 -64.70
N LYS A 1048 16.78 -4.27 -64.20
CA LYS A 1048 16.25 -5.53 -64.78
C LYS A 1048 16.93 -6.88 -64.47
N ARG A 1049 16.03 -7.75 -63.98
CA ARG A 1049 15.73 -9.13 -64.40
C ARG A 1049 16.38 -10.33 -63.69
N ASP A 1050 15.47 -11.10 -63.10
CA ASP A 1050 15.18 -12.53 -63.34
C ASP A 1050 16.23 -13.61 -63.03
N SER A 1051 15.72 -14.73 -62.47
CA SER A 1051 16.29 -16.08 -62.40
C SER A 1051 17.67 -16.22 -61.70
N GLY A 1052 17.82 -16.85 -60.54
CA GLY A 1052 17.07 -17.96 -59.95
C GLY A 1052 17.94 -19.24 -59.88
N VAL A 1053 17.57 -20.15 -58.98
CA VAL A 1053 17.84 -21.61 -59.03
C VAL A 1053 19.21 -22.12 -58.52
N ILE A 1054 19.14 -22.66 -57.28
CA ILE A 1054 19.76 -23.89 -56.74
C ILE A 1054 21.23 -23.88 -56.28
N ALA A 1055 21.38 -24.23 -55.00
CA ALA A 1055 22.36 -25.11 -54.29
C ALA A 1055 23.84 -25.13 -54.72
N ASP A 1056 24.81 -25.17 -53.81
CA ASP A 1056 24.99 -26.25 -52.82
C ASP A 1056 25.77 -25.80 -51.57
N GLU A 1057 25.41 -26.36 -50.42
CA GLU A 1057 26.30 -26.59 -49.25
C GLU A 1057 27.29 -27.75 -49.57
N PRO A 1058 28.40 -28.03 -48.82
CA PRO A 1058 28.52 -27.87 -47.35
C PRO A 1058 29.94 -27.54 -46.81
N HIS A 1059 30.05 -27.56 -45.46
CA HIS A 1059 31.27 -27.82 -44.65
C HIS A 1059 32.42 -26.77 -44.68
N ALA A 1060 33.03 -26.34 -43.58
CA ALA A 1060 33.01 -26.76 -42.18
C ALA A 1060 33.90 -25.80 -41.32
N LEU A 1061 33.59 -25.72 -40.03
CA LEU A 1061 34.53 -25.62 -38.89
C LEU A 1061 35.74 -24.67 -38.97
N ALA A 1062 35.74 -23.63 -38.13
CA ALA A 1062 36.72 -23.50 -37.03
C ALA A 1062 36.29 -22.42 -36.02
N GLU A 1063 36.63 -22.64 -34.75
CA GLU A 1063 36.38 -21.77 -33.60
C GLU A 1063 37.32 -20.55 -33.57
N SER A 1064 36.79 -19.38 -33.17
CA SER A 1064 37.39 -18.50 -32.14
C SER A 1064 36.40 -17.39 -31.75
#